data_AF-A0A7X7UF68-F1
#
_entry.id   AF-A0A7X7UF68-F1
#
_cell.length_a   1.000
_cell.length_b   1.000
_cell.length_c   1.000
_cell.angle_alpha   90.00
_cell.angle_beta   90.00
_cell.angle_gamma   90.00
#
_symmetry.space_group_name_H-M   'P 1'
#
loop_
_entity.id
_entity.type
_entity.pdbx_description
1 polymer ?
#
loop_
_entity_poly.entity_id
_entity_poly.type
_entity_poly.pdbx_seq_one_letter_code
_entity_poly.pdbx_strand_id
1 'polypeptide(L)'
;MQRRLYLTILLLLSLALGLATISGCRGDGDDNDDDSSPADDDDDDDDNDDNNDDNDNDDNDDNDDNDDDDNDDNDDNDTPVTTAGFAYIPAGDFYMGSPESETGHRSNEVRHLVTLSRHFEMKNTEVSQGEFLDVMDFNPSHFPNFGADETLPVETVSWFDALAYTNRLSEDLQYAPCYVLAEIICTDETAGDTQTYCAEHGGIADAAVTLNGEDSVYECEGFRLPTEAEWEYAARAGTTTATYAGDPTLITCEPVDPLLDGIAWYCGNSKKQTHPTGSGKAANDWGLFDMLGNVAEWTWDWYQNDLGGAATDPEGPSDGHFRVVRSTPYRWLGAARTRAAYRTGHTPDYRLHLIGLRPVRTLPADAPRLMPSPVLAAPIAVSLPKAATDWPDELPFAFTRPAVGDPLTPEEISTFTEAVTNFYATSQFFPRMLWVGHGMSEDNGQGWPDYKLQVQDVTLTKSEGVVTFTHTGPSDNLMISTGRLFNNVAALYLASGDATMRRILVTHSKGIKALIQGMTFTADDPEPFLMPRTPFPANHAYTEEGGRQIVVNYDPVKQYRFDWNGWTIPNDYNPYFGPMWIRNMRSKDDVPHIYRTIPLLMRLSTDAPDQDVRDAAAEALEYLVGFTRDIVETGYYIRTKDEWGNTFIPMNMDYPFLVNDLATFELYTDLVPSAECDPRLASALIAYGEPLGVDCGNGIGWIYEVIAAYQHYFNWAIIRYFHIAAAHQALMTGNNDIAYDLLTGLTRRADDMMEGFGNWENSLDYVPDQAAFLLAAATVGLPLTDAEARLIQEQYTTAVTHYSAWAYWDPWDPSVPDGEIPFRPDRAISPEERAVRWEDMSFLLEYCYSPFRNPAGAQVVDCDVILDPEQW
;
A
#
# COMPACT_ATOMS: atom_id res chain seq x y z
N MET A 1 18.64 14.57 23.62
CA MET A 1 18.41 15.66 22.66
C MET A 1 16.95 16.14 22.67
N GLN A 2 15.96 15.24 22.73
CA GLN A 2 14.52 15.54 22.87
C GLN A 2 14.19 16.59 23.96
N ARG A 3 14.77 16.52 25.16
CA ARG A 3 14.56 17.55 26.21
C ARG A 3 15.00 18.97 25.83
N ARG A 4 16.00 19.12 24.96
CA ARG A 4 16.46 20.43 24.48
C ARG A 4 15.57 20.95 23.35
N LEU A 5 15.05 20.08 22.50
CA LEU A 5 14.03 20.43 21.51
C LEU A 5 12.73 20.87 22.20
N TYR A 6 12.31 20.13 23.25
CA TYR A 6 11.18 20.47 24.12
C TYR A 6 11.31 21.85 24.75
N LEU A 7 12.48 22.19 25.30
CA LEU A 7 12.70 23.51 25.88
C LEU A 7 12.68 24.63 24.84
N THR A 8 13.18 24.38 23.63
CA THR A 8 13.16 25.35 22.53
C THR A 8 11.74 25.57 22.00
N ILE A 9 10.94 24.51 21.87
CA ILE A 9 9.53 24.58 21.47
C ILE A 9 8.69 25.27 22.55
N LEU A 10 8.92 24.97 23.83
CA LEU A 10 8.28 25.69 24.96
C LEU A 10 8.69 27.17 25.01
N LEU A 11 9.94 27.52 24.68
CA LEU A 11 10.38 28.90 24.57
C LEU A 11 9.72 29.62 23.39
N LEU A 12 9.58 28.95 22.25
CA LEU A 12 8.91 29.48 21.06
C LEU A 12 7.40 29.65 21.29
N LEU A 13 6.75 28.72 21.99
CA LEU A 13 5.36 28.79 22.45
C LEU A 13 5.14 29.97 23.40
N SER A 14 6.03 30.18 24.37
CA SER A 14 5.92 31.31 25.29
C SER A 14 6.23 32.67 24.63
N LEU A 15 7.02 32.69 23.56
CA LEU A 15 7.21 33.87 22.70
C LEU A 15 6.00 34.15 21.80
N ALA A 16 5.34 33.10 21.27
CA ALA A 16 4.13 33.24 20.44
C ALA A 16 2.91 33.67 21.27
N LEU A 17 2.71 33.09 22.46
CA LEU A 17 1.65 33.47 23.41
C LEU A 17 1.90 34.86 24.04
N GLY A 18 3.17 35.28 24.17
CA GLY A 18 3.53 36.63 24.63
C GLY A 18 3.24 37.76 23.63
N LEU A 19 3.07 37.44 22.35
CA LEU A 19 2.75 38.43 21.31
C LEU A 19 1.23 38.57 21.04
N ALA A 20 0.42 37.57 21.40
CA ALA A 20 -1.04 37.61 21.27
C ALA A 20 -1.77 38.36 22.41
N THR A 21 -1.07 38.71 23.50
CA THR A 21 -1.68 39.33 24.70
C THR A 21 -1.47 40.84 24.80
N ILE A 22 -0.98 41.51 23.76
CA ILE A 22 -0.87 42.98 23.68
C ILE A 22 -1.73 43.52 22.53
N SER A 23 -3.02 43.23 22.55
CA SER A 23 -4.04 44.08 21.93
C SER A 23 -5.39 43.75 22.56
N GLY A 24 -5.91 44.66 23.39
CA GLY A 24 -7.25 44.48 23.98
C GLY A 24 -7.38 44.69 25.48
N CYS A 25 -6.55 45.53 26.12
CA CYS A 25 -6.90 46.05 27.45
C CYS A 25 -7.45 47.48 27.31
N ARG A 26 -8.77 47.62 27.32
CA ARG A 26 -9.46 48.83 27.76
C ARG A 26 -10.62 48.40 28.65
N GLY A 27 -10.46 48.68 29.94
CA GLY A 27 -11.30 48.15 31.00
C GLY A 27 -12.60 48.91 31.22
N ASP A 28 -13.41 48.27 32.06
CA ASP A 28 -14.30 48.73 33.15
C ASP A 28 -15.08 47.45 33.52
N GLY A 29 -15.26 46.97 34.75
CA GLY A 29 -15.20 47.52 36.09
C GLY A 29 -16.34 46.83 36.86
N ASP A 30 -15.99 46.15 37.96
CA ASP A 30 -16.83 45.81 39.14
C ASP A 30 -18.01 44.82 39.00
N ASP A 31 -17.89 43.62 39.61
CA ASP A 31 -18.40 43.31 40.97
C ASP A 31 -18.57 41.77 41.20
N ASN A 32 -17.69 41.24 42.04
CA ASN A 32 -17.91 40.46 43.27
C ASN A 32 -18.84 39.22 43.40
N ASP A 33 -18.27 38.28 44.18
CA ASP A 33 -18.86 37.29 45.13
C ASP A 33 -19.26 35.92 44.55
N ASP A 34 -18.50 34.85 44.85
CA ASP A 34 -18.69 33.89 45.97
C ASP A 34 -19.59 32.72 45.49
N ASP A 35 -19.42 31.43 45.80
CA ASP A 35 -18.53 30.65 46.64
C ASP A 35 -18.79 29.16 46.28
N SER A 36 -17.84 28.28 46.64
CA SER A 36 -18.05 26.87 47.03
C SER A 36 -18.76 25.86 46.09
N SER A 37 -17.99 24.86 45.65
CA SER A 37 -18.43 23.44 45.62
C SER A 37 -18.60 22.92 47.07
N PRO A 38 -19.34 21.82 47.32
CA PRO A 38 -18.75 20.49 47.15
C PRO A 38 -19.73 19.37 46.74
N ALA A 39 -19.12 18.20 46.57
CA ALA A 39 -19.62 16.89 46.17
C ALA A 39 -20.54 16.20 47.20
N ASP A 40 -20.76 14.90 46.95
CA ASP A 40 -21.45 13.84 47.72
C ASP A 40 -22.83 13.50 47.09
N ASP A 41 -23.28 12.27 46.91
CA ASP A 41 -22.77 10.91 47.15
C ASP A 41 -23.83 9.92 46.58
N ASP A 42 -23.39 8.69 46.30
CA ASP A 42 -24.05 7.40 46.58
C ASP A 42 -25.27 6.84 45.77
N ASP A 43 -24.99 5.63 45.25
CA ASP A 43 -25.68 4.34 45.49
C ASP A 43 -26.89 3.88 44.63
N ASP A 44 -26.58 2.84 43.85
CA ASP A 44 -27.08 1.46 43.97
C ASP A 44 -28.38 0.94 43.29
N ASP A 45 -28.14 -0.25 42.71
CA ASP A 45 -28.94 -1.49 42.72
C ASP A 45 -29.97 -1.79 41.59
N ASP A 46 -29.53 -2.77 40.77
CA ASP A 46 -30.05 -4.15 40.70
C ASP A 46 -31.13 -4.57 39.68
N ASP A 47 -30.68 -5.52 38.84
CA ASP A 47 -31.20 -6.88 38.66
C ASP A 47 -32.39 -7.20 37.73
N ASN A 48 -32.01 -7.95 36.67
CA ASN A 48 -32.34 -9.35 36.39
C ASN A 48 -33.51 -9.78 35.48
N ASP A 49 -33.13 -10.84 34.73
CA ASP A 49 -33.85 -12.08 34.41
C ASP A 49 -34.54 -12.26 33.05
N ASP A 50 -33.81 -12.97 32.18
CA ASP A 50 -34.02 -14.39 31.82
C ASP A 50 -35.18 -14.87 30.89
N ASN A 51 -34.72 -15.54 29.81
CA ASN A 51 -34.99 -16.95 29.42
C ASN A 51 -35.95 -17.36 28.29
N ASN A 52 -35.46 -18.45 27.64
CA ASN A 52 -36.06 -19.54 26.87
C ASN A 52 -36.35 -19.35 25.36
N ASP A 53 -35.67 -20.08 24.47
CA ASP A 53 -35.71 -21.54 24.14
C ASP A 53 -36.88 -21.89 23.21
N ASP A 54 -36.60 -22.43 22.01
CA ASP A 54 -36.92 -23.83 21.66
C ASP A 54 -36.59 -24.19 20.20
N ASN A 55 -36.24 -25.47 20.04
CA ASN A 55 -35.86 -26.25 18.86
C ASN A 55 -36.92 -26.36 17.75
N ASP A 56 -36.52 -26.80 16.55
CA ASP A 56 -37.04 -28.05 15.95
C ASP A 56 -36.24 -28.56 14.74
N ASN A 57 -36.23 -29.90 14.62
CA ASN A 57 -35.50 -30.80 13.73
C ASN A 57 -36.18 -31.03 12.35
N ASP A 58 -35.53 -31.94 11.59
CA ASP A 58 -36.05 -32.89 10.58
C ASP A 58 -35.67 -32.46 9.14
N ASP A 59 -35.17 -33.27 8.20
CA ASP A 59 -34.97 -34.71 7.98
C ASP A 59 -34.62 -34.80 6.46
N ASN A 60 -33.51 -35.42 6.03
CA ASN A 60 -33.39 -36.75 5.41
C ASN A 60 -33.62 -36.84 3.88
N ASP A 61 -32.81 -37.74 3.28
CA ASP A 61 -33.00 -38.52 2.04
C ASP A 61 -32.75 -37.79 0.70
N ASP A 62 -32.10 -38.34 -0.33
CA ASP A 62 -31.62 -39.71 -0.58
C ASP A 62 -30.69 -39.74 -1.81
N ASN A 63 -30.10 -40.92 -2.01
CA ASN A 63 -29.04 -41.36 -2.92
C ASN A 63 -29.36 -41.40 -4.45
N ASP A 64 -28.33 -41.83 -5.18
CA ASP A 64 -28.28 -42.56 -6.47
C ASP A 64 -27.97 -41.69 -7.71
N ASP A 65 -27.13 -42.06 -8.68
CA ASP A 65 -26.11 -43.11 -8.85
C ASP A 65 -25.47 -42.81 -10.23
N ASN A 66 -24.14 -42.93 -10.31
CA ASN A 66 -23.29 -43.49 -11.39
C ASN A 66 -23.47 -43.15 -12.90
N ASP A 67 -22.31 -42.78 -13.44
CA ASP A 67 -21.66 -43.25 -14.69
C ASP A 67 -22.22 -42.82 -16.06
N ASP A 68 -21.46 -41.96 -16.75
CA ASP A 68 -20.55 -42.41 -17.83
C ASP A 68 -19.85 -41.20 -18.50
N ASP A 69 -18.52 -41.18 -18.32
CA ASP A 69 -17.43 -40.81 -19.25
C ASP A 69 -17.75 -40.00 -20.53
N ASP A 70 -17.11 -38.84 -20.70
CA ASP A 70 -15.89 -38.69 -21.54
C ASP A 70 -15.61 -37.22 -21.92
N ASN A 71 -14.35 -36.82 -21.68
CA ASN A 71 -13.59 -35.69 -22.23
C ASN A 71 -13.85 -34.27 -21.68
N ASP A 72 -13.01 -33.86 -20.73
CA ASP A 72 -12.29 -32.58 -20.80
C ASP A 72 -11.05 -32.62 -19.87
N ASP A 73 -10.02 -33.35 -20.30
CA ASP A 73 -8.66 -33.13 -19.79
C ASP A 73 -8.03 -32.01 -20.62
N ASN A 74 -7.96 -30.81 -20.05
CA ASN A 74 -6.91 -29.81 -20.29
C ASN A 74 -6.96 -28.79 -19.15
N ASP A 75 -6.59 -29.28 -17.96
CA ASP A 75 -6.25 -28.50 -16.79
C ASP A 75 -4.73 -28.18 -16.90
N ASP A 76 -4.38 -27.14 -17.66
CA ASP A 76 -2.99 -26.65 -17.73
C ASP A 76 -2.71 -25.79 -16.50
N ASN A 77 -2.27 -26.50 -15.45
CA ASN A 77 -1.81 -26.00 -14.17
C ASN A 77 -0.46 -25.26 -14.35
N ASP A 78 -0.50 -23.94 -14.53
CA ASP A 78 0.67 -23.08 -14.79
C ASP A 78 1.48 -22.76 -13.50
N THR A 79 1.75 -23.76 -12.68
CA THR A 79 2.78 -23.70 -11.60
C THR A 79 4.14 -24.11 -12.15
N PRO A 80 5.26 -23.43 -11.81
CA PRO A 80 6.60 -23.94 -12.11
C PRO A 80 6.69 -25.38 -11.65
N VAL A 81 7.01 -26.28 -12.58
CA VAL A 81 7.35 -27.67 -12.26
C VAL A 81 8.69 -27.61 -11.55
N THR A 82 8.67 -27.29 -10.25
CA THR A 82 9.79 -27.56 -9.38
C THR A 82 9.79 -29.03 -9.03
N THR A 83 10.97 -29.52 -8.70
CA THR A 83 11.10 -30.85 -8.12
C THR A 83 10.29 -30.89 -6.82
N ALA A 84 9.51 -31.94 -6.59
CA ALA A 84 8.73 -32.07 -5.36
C ALA A 84 9.63 -31.90 -4.13
N GLY A 85 9.26 -30.99 -3.21
CA GLY A 85 10.09 -30.62 -2.05
C GLY A 85 11.16 -29.56 -2.32
N PHE A 86 11.13 -28.89 -3.48
CA PHE A 86 11.97 -27.75 -3.84
C PHE A 86 11.13 -26.49 -4.08
N ALA A 87 11.71 -25.35 -3.69
CA ALA A 87 11.14 -24.03 -3.79
C ALA A 87 11.78 -23.32 -4.98
N TYR A 88 10.96 -22.58 -5.72
CA TYR A 88 11.42 -21.71 -6.78
C TYR A 88 12.09 -20.47 -6.20
N ILE A 89 13.29 -20.16 -6.68
CA ILE A 89 14.09 -19.00 -6.26
C ILE A 89 14.31 -18.09 -7.48
N PRO A 90 13.84 -16.83 -7.42
CA PRO A 90 13.92 -15.95 -8.58
C PRO A 90 15.36 -15.48 -8.87
N ALA A 91 15.67 -15.18 -10.14
CA ALA A 91 16.83 -14.37 -10.48
C ALA A 91 16.64 -12.96 -9.90
N GLY A 92 17.71 -12.29 -9.48
CA GLY A 92 17.60 -10.95 -8.93
C GLY A 92 18.88 -10.43 -8.28
N ASP A 93 18.78 -9.20 -7.78
CA ASP A 93 19.86 -8.51 -7.09
C ASP A 93 19.68 -8.58 -5.58
N PHE A 94 20.78 -8.71 -4.83
CA PHE A 94 20.76 -8.54 -3.38
C PHE A 94 22.10 -8.06 -2.82
N TYR A 95 22.07 -7.55 -1.59
CA TYR A 95 23.29 -7.26 -0.86
C TYR A 95 23.78 -8.49 -0.09
N MET A 96 24.88 -9.06 -0.57
CA MET A 96 25.59 -10.15 0.08
C MET A 96 26.56 -9.60 1.13
N GLY A 97 26.63 -10.22 2.31
CA GLY A 97 27.39 -9.76 3.47
C GLY A 97 26.55 -8.95 4.47
N SER A 98 27.20 -8.36 5.46
CA SER A 98 26.56 -7.61 6.55
C SER A 98 27.15 -6.21 6.73
N PRO A 99 26.36 -5.21 7.15
CA PRO A 99 26.89 -3.90 7.51
C PRO A 99 27.73 -3.98 8.79
N GLU A 100 28.71 -3.08 8.94
CA GLU A 100 29.59 -3.04 10.12
C GLU A 100 28.84 -2.84 11.44
N SER A 101 27.63 -2.27 11.38
CA SER A 101 26.76 -2.05 12.52
C SER A 101 25.98 -3.31 12.95
N GLU A 102 25.95 -4.37 12.14
CA GLU A 102 25.20 -5.59 12.44
C GLU A 102 25.85 -6.33 13.62
N THR A 103 25.02 -6.73 14.59
CA THR A 103 25.49 -7.46 15.77
C THR A 103 26.11 -8.79 15.36
N GLY A 104 27.40 -8.97 15.65
CA GLY A 104 28.13 -10.17 15.28
C GLY A 104 28.79 -10.13 13.90
N HIS A 105 28.74 -8.97 13.20
CA HIS A 105 29.49 -8.71 11.97
C HIS A 105 30.97 -9.12 12.09
N ARG A 106 31.52 -9.64 11.00
CA ARG A 106 32.93 -10.02 10.88
C ARG A 106 33.54 -9.36 9.65
N SER A 107 34.84 -9.09 9.74
CA SER A 107 35.60 -8.43 8.66
C SER A 107 35.65 -9.21 7.34
N ASN A 108 35.26 -10.49 7.34
CA ASN A 108 35.14 -11.33 6.16
C ASN A 108 33.72 -11.32 5.57
N GLU A 109 32.82 -10.45 6.04
CA GLU A 109 31.41 -10.40 5.65
C GLU A 109 31.06 -9.01 5.09
N VAL A 110 31.99 -8.36 4.39
CA VAL A 110 31.80 -6.99 3.87
C VAL A 110 30.69 -6.94 2.83
N ARG A 111 29.68 -6.11 3.08
CA ARG A 111 28.50 -6.01 2.24
C ARG A 111 28.78 -5.46 0.84
N HIS A 112 28.32 -6.14 -0.20
CA HIS A 112 28.43 -5.73 -1.61
C HIS A 112 27.23 -6.26 -2.41
N LEU A 113 26.99 -5.70 -3.61
CA LEU A 113 25.86 -6.07 -4.47
C LEU A 113 26.18 -7.33 -5.27
N VAL A 114 25.29 -8.31 -5.29
CA VAL A 114 25.39 -9.49 -6.16
C VAL A 114 24.13 -9.61 -7.01
N THR A 115 24.31 -9.92 -8.28
CA THR A 115 23.23 -10.26 -9.23
C THR A 115 23.27 -11.76 -9.50
N LEU A 116 22.17 -12.46 -9.27
CA LEU A 116 21.95 -13.82 -9.77
C LEU A 116 21.14 -13.72 -11.05
N SER A 117 21.73 -14.09 -12.18
CA SER A 117 21.11 -13.88 -13.51
C SER A 117 20.11 -14.97 -13.92
N ARG A 118 20.05 -16.07 -13.16
CA ARG A 118 19.23 -17.24 -13.47
C ARG A 118 18.34 -17.61 -12.30
N HIS A 119 17.12 -18.04 -12.64
CA HIS A 119 16.24 -18.70 -11.70
C HIS A 119 16.84 -20.06 -11.31
N PHE A 120 16.61 -20.49 -10.09
CA PHE A 120 16.99 -21.81 -9.64
C PHE A 120 15.93 -22.34 -8.69
N GLU A 121 15.91 -23.64 -8.48
CA GLU A 121 15.14 -24.24 -7.40
C GLU A 121 16.07 -24.66 -6.27
N MET A 122 15.62 -24.57 -5.03
CA MET A 122 16.36 -24.97 -3.84
C MET A 122 15.49 -25.88 -2.98
N LYS A 123 16.06 -26.97 -2.46
CA LYS A 123 15.31 -27.87 -1.57
C LYS A 123 14.77 -27.10 -0.37
N ASN A 124 13.48 -27.28 -0.03
CA ASN A 124 12.78 -26.53 1.03
C ASN A 124 13.41 -26.75 2.41
N THR A 125 14.07 -27.88 2.60
CA THR A 125 14.73 -28.29 3.84
C THR A 125 16.19 -28.69 3.58
N GLU A 126 16.98 -28.83 4.64
CA GLU A 126 18.20 -29.63 4.58
C GLU A 126 17.86 -31.04 4.08
N VAL A 127 18.82 -31.72 3.43
CA VAL A 127 18.65 -33.14 3.08
C VAL A 127 18.52 -33.94 4.37
N SER A 128 17.42 -34.68 4.50
CA SER A 128 17.19 -35.54 5.64
C SER A 128 18.03 -36.82 5.56
N GLN A 129 18.17 -37.50 6.69
CA GLN A 129 18.86 -38.78 6.78
C GLN A 129 18.19 -39.87 5.95
N GLY A 130 16.86 -39.87 5.86
CA GLY A 130 16.10 -40.78 5.00
C GLY A 130 16.39 -40.52 3.53
N GLU A 131 16.27 -39.27 3.07
CA GLU A 131 16.54 -38.91 1.67
C GLU A 131 17.98 -39.22 1.27
N PHE A 132 18.95 -38.95 2.16
CA PHE A 132 20.34 -39.29 1.91
C PHE A 132 20.54 -40.81 1.84
N LEU A 133 19.94 -41.56 2.76
CA LEU A 133 19.98 -43.02 2.75
C LEU A 133 19.33 -43.59 1.48
N ASP A 134 18.24 -43.02 0.99
CA ASP A 134 17.54 -43.51 -0.21
C ASP A 134 18.35 -43.31 -1.50
N VAL A 135 19.07 -42.17 -1.62
CA VAL A 135 19.85 -41.83 -2.83
C VAL A 135 21.27 -42.39 -2.78
N MET A 136 21.92 -42.23 -1.63
CA MET A 136 23.33 -42.58 -1.45
C MET A 136 23.52 -43.93 -0.83
N ASP A 137 22.44 -44.51 -0.31
CA ASP A 137 22.35 -45.93 -0.02
C ASP A 137 23.05 -46.22 1.38
N PHE A 138 23.57 -45.18 2.05
CA PHE A 138 24.11 -45.22 3.42
C PHE A 138 23.76 -43.96 4.20
N ASN A 139 23.98 -43.97 5.51
CA ASN A 139 23.80 -42.79 6.36
C ASN A 139 25.04 -42.59 7.27
N PRO A 140 25.83 -41.50 7.07
CA PRO A 140 27.02 -41.22 7.88
C PRO A 140 26.72 -40.49 9.20
N SER A 141 25.46 -40.16 9.47
CA SER A 141 25.07 -39.25 10.56
C SER A 141 25.37 -39.80 11.96
N HIS A 142 25.79 -38.91 12.84
CA HIS A 142 26.04 -39.16 14.25
C HIS A 142 24.76 -39.27 15.10
N PHE A 143 23.76 -38.43 14.86
CA PHE A 143 22.51 -38.36 15.65
C PHE A 143 21.32 -39.04 14.96
N PRO A 144 20.54 -39.87 15.67
CA PRO A 144 20.94 -41.05 16.41
C PRO A 144 20.99 -42.30 15.51
N ASN A 145 22.18 -42.89 15.50
CA ASN A 145 22.62 -44.27 15.28
C ASN A 145 21.66 -45.49 15.19
N PHE A 146 20.32 -45.44 15.23
CA PHE A 146 19.45 -46.63 15.05
C PHE A 146 18.00 -46.27 14.65
N GLY A 147 17.77 -45.89 13.39
CA GLY A 147 16.47 -46.05 12.69
C GLY A 147 15.20 -45.52 13.38
N ALA A 148 15.28 -44.44 14.15
CA ALA A 148 14.12 -43.92 14.88
C ALA A 148 13.54 -42.63 14.30
N ASP A 149 14.32 -41.84 13.56
CA ASP A 149 13.87 -40.59 12.97
C ASP A 149 14.64 -40.25 11.69
N GLU A 150 14.11 -40.69 10.55
CA GLU A 150 14.66 -40.43 9.21
C GLU A 150 14.50 -38.97 8.77
N THR A 151 13.78 -38.15 9.55
CA THR A 151 13.48 -36.75 9.21
C THR A 151 14.51 -35.75 9.75
N LEU A 152 15.50 -36.20 10.52
CA LEU A 152 16.65 -35.37 10.92
C LEU A 152 17.53 -35.02 9.71
N PRO A 153 18.25 -33.88 9.71
CA PRO A 153 19.20 -33.58 8.64
C PRO A 153 20.34 -34.60 8.63
N VAL A 154 20.79 -34.96 7.43
CA VAL A 154 22.03 -35.72 7.27
C VAL A 154 23.22 -34.84 7.66
N GLU A 155 24.13 -35.40 8.44
CA GLU A 155 25.38 -34.73 8.83
C GLU A 155 26.57 -35.69 8.79
N THR A 156 27.78 -35.19 9.05
CA THR A 156 29.02 -35.99 8.91
C THR A 156 29.33 -36.38 7.44
N VAL A 157 28.76 -35.61 6.50
CA VAL A 157 29.05 -35.68 5.07
C VAL A 157 30.25 -34.80 4.70
N SER A 158 31.15 -35.31 3.85
CA SER A 158 32.20 -34.48 3.25
C SER A 158 31.62 -33.64 2.11
N TRP A 159 32.37 -32.65 1.64
CA TRP A 159 31.98 -31.89 0.45
C TRP A 159 31.85 -32.81 -0.77
N PHE A 160 32.73 -33.81 -0.89
CA PHE A 160 32.68 -34.79 -1.97
C PHE A 160 31.45 -35.71 -1.91
N ASP A 161 31.03 -36.15 -0.72
CA ASP A 161 29.77 -36.90 -0.58
C ASP A 161 28.59 -36.06 -1.03
N ALA A 162 28.61 -34.77 -0.72
CA ALA A 162 27.54 -33.86 -1.09
C ALA A 162 27.43 -33.69 -2.61
N LEU A 163 28.56 -33.58 -3.32
CA LEU A 163 28.56 -33.60 -4.80
C LEU A 163 28.08 -34.93 -5.37
N ALA A 164 28.50 -36.05 -4.77
CA ALA A 164 28.07 -37.37 -5.21
C ALA A 164 26.56 -37.55 -5.01
N TYR A 165 26.00 -37.07 -3.91
CA TYR A 165 24.56 -37.04 -3.65
C TYR A 165 23.83 -36.24 -4.73
N THR A 166 24.27 -35.02 -5.06
CA THR A 166 23.58 -34.21 -6.08
C THR A 166 23.69 -34.82 -7.48
N ASN A 167 24.80 -35.47 -7.79
CA ASN A 167 24.94 -36.23 -9.03
C ASN A 167 23.97 -37.42 -9.10
N ARG A 168 23.89 -38.24 -8.05
CA ARG A 168 22.96 -39.38 -8.01
C ARG A 168 21.51 -38.93 -8.05
N LEU A 169 21.16 -37.90 -7.28
CA LEU A 169 19.83 -37.29 -7.33
C LEU A 169 19.49 -36.81 -8.75
N SER A 170 20.48 -36.26 -9.47
CA SER A 170 20.30 -35.90 -10.89
C SER A 170 20.01 -37.15 -11.73
N GLU A 171 20.80 -38.23 -11.58
CA GLU A 171 20.61 -39.46 -12.34
C GLU A 171 19.25 -40.13 -12.05
N ASP A 172 18.84 -40.21 -10.78
CA ASP A 172 17.56 -40.77 -10.34
C ASP A 172 16.37 -40.01 -10.93
N LEU A 173 16.52 -38.69 -11.04
CA LEU A 173 15.53 -37.79 -11.64
C LEU A 173 15.76 -37.52 -13.13
N GLN A 174 16.66 -38.29 -13.78
CA GLN A 174 16.95 -38.26 -15.22
C GLN A 174 17.53 -36.94 -15.76
N TYR A 175 18.25 -36.19 -14.93
CA TYR A 175 19.06 -35.03 -15.31
C TYR A 175 20.54 -35.40 -15.52
N ALA A 176 21.25 -34.57 -16.29
CA ALA A 176 22.69 -34.70 -16.44
C ALA A 176 23.41 -34.33 -15.13
N PRO A 177 24.36 -35.16 -14.62
CA PRO A 177 25.16 -34.79 -13.46
C PRO A 177 25.95 -33.51 -13.69
N CYS A 178 26.00 -32.60 -12.71
CA CYS A 178 26.76 -31.36 -12.82
C CYS A 178 28.28 -31.59 -12.68
N TYR A 179 28.69 -32.60 -11.91
CA TYR A 179 30.10 -32.82 -11.56
C TYR A 179 30.65 -34.11 -12.17
N VAL A 180 31.94 -34.10 -12.52
CA VAL A 180 32.73 -35.30 -12.78
C VAL A 180 33.67 -35.51 -11.58
N LEU A 181 33.50 -36.65 -10.91
CA LEU A 181 34.38 -37.10 -9.82
C LEU A 181 35.31 -38.19 -10.36
N ALA A 182 36.62 -37.92 -10.38
CA ALA A 182 37.65 -38.84 -10.82
C ALA A 182 38.68 -39.09 -9.71
N GLU A 183 39.49 -40.14 -9.85
CA GLU A 183 40.55 -40.48 -8.87
C GLU A 183 40.03 -40.59 -7.42
N ILE A 184 38.80 -41.07 -7.25
CA ILE A 184 38.10 -41.14 -5.96
C ILE A 184 38.90 -41.99 -4.95
N ILE A 185 39.09 -41.43 -3.75
CA ILE A 185 39.69 -42.09 -2.58
C ILE A 185 38.61 -42.25 -1.50
N CYS A 186 38.31 -43.49 -1.10
CA CYS A 186 37.35 -43.78 -0.03
C CYS A 186 38.00 -43.67 1.37
N THR A 187 37.20 -43.42 2.40
CA THR A 187 37.64 -43.28 3.80
C THR A 187 38.15 -44.59 4.44
N ASP A 188 37.88 -45.75 3.83
CA ASP A 188 38.09 -47.10 4.37
C ASP A 188 39.19 -47.92 3.65
N GLU A 189 39.88 -47.37 2.65
CA GLU A 189 40.92 -48.12 1.92
C GLU A 189 42.23 -48.30 2.72
N THR A 190 42.50 -49.56 3.13
CA THR A 190 43.88 -50.04 3.29
C THR A 190 44.47 -50.45 1.94
N ALA A 191 45.71 -50.04 1.67
CA ALA A 191 46.41 -50.29 0.40
C ALA A 191 46.34 -51.75 -0.08
N GLY A 192 45.66 -52.00 -1.21
CA GLY A 192 45.74 -53.27 -1.94
C GLY A 192 44.44 -53.82 -2.55
N ASP A 193 43.29 -53.18 -2.37
CA ASP A 193 42.00 -53.62 -2.93
C ASP A 193 41.37 -52.51 -3.78
N THR A 194 41.99 -52.22 -4.92
CA THR A 194 41.43 -51.24 -5.86
C THR A 194 40.33 -51.90 -6.67
N GLN A 195 39.13 -51.30 -6.61
CA GLN A 195 38.15 -51.23 -7.71
C GLN A 195 36.83 -52.02 -7.55
N THR A 196 36.12 -51.82 -6.44
CA THR A 196 34.65 -51.96 -6.41
C THR A 196 34.06 -50.94 -5.41
N TYR A 197 33.56 -49.79 -5.92
CA TYR A 197 32.57 -48.79 -5.41
C TYR A 197 32.65 -48.03 -4.04
N CYS A 198 33.63 -48.16 -3.14
CA CYS A 198 33.40 -47.93 -1.68
C CYS A 198 32.25 -48.87 -1.25
N ALA A 199 32.52 -50.18 -1.28
CA ALA A 199 31.94 -51.15 -2.21
C ALA A 199 30.42 -51.31 -2.40
N GLU A 200 29.59 -50.51 -1.78
CA GLU A 200 28.16 -50.57 -2.03
C GLU A 200 27.49 -49.20 -1.72
N HIS A 201 27.90 -48.43 -0.70
CA HIS A 201 27.15 -47.24 -0.27
C HIS A 201 28.05 -46.24 0.57
N GLY A 202 28.97 -45.43 -0.01
CA GLY A 202 29.42 -44.17 0.65
C GLY A 202 30.82 -43.97 1.29
N GLY A 203 31.19 -42.69 1.50
CA GLY A 203 32.35 -42.25 2.31
C GLY A 203 33.56 -41.73 1.53
N ILE A 204 33.41 -40.73 0.67
CA ILE A 204 34.49 -40.15 -0.16
C ILE A 204 35.40 -39.22 0.66
N ALA A 205 36.69 -39.54 0.72
CA ALA A 205 37.73 -38.75 1.38
C ALA A 205 38.37 -37.73 0.45
N ASP A 206 38.57 -38.07 -0.83
CA ASP A 206 39.15 -37.19 -1.83
C ASP A 206 38.68 -37.56 -3.24
N ALA A 207 38.65 -36.59 -4.15
CA ALA A 207 38.37 -36.79 -5.56
C ALA A 207 38.86 -35.59 -6.38
N ALA A 208 39.32 -35.86 -7.60
CA ALA A 208 39.48 -34.84 -8.63
C ALA A 208 38.09 -34.42 -9.13
N VAL A 209 37.76 -33.13 -9.01
CA VAL A 209 36.44 -32.59 -9.36
C VAL A 209 36.54 -31.59 -10.52
N THR A 210 35.74 -31.80 -11.56
CA THR A 210 35.51 -30.84 -12.65
C THR A 210 34.02 -30.72 -12.95
N LEU A 211 33.61 -29.64 -13.61
CA LEU A 211 32.24 -29.55 -14.16
C LEU A 211 32.09 -30.51 -15.34
N ASN A 212 30.88 -31.03 -15.54
CA ASN A 212 30.57 -32.00 -16.57
C ASN A 212 30.20 -31.32 -17.90
N GLY A 213 31.19 -30.82 -18.62
CA GLY A 213 31.00 -30.22 -19.94
C GLY A 213 30.56 -28.74 -19.94
N GLU A 214 30.38 -28.15 -18.75
CA GLU A 214 30.00 -26.75 -18.57
C GLU A 214 31.19 -25.87 -18.14
N ASP A 215 31.12 -24.57 -18.48
CA ASP A 215 32.14 -23.58 -18.10
C ASP A 215 31.86 -22.96 -16.72
N SER A 216 30.61 -23.01 -16.25
CA SER A 216 30.14 -22.43 -14.99
C SER A 216 29.20 -23.38 -14.25
N VAL A 217 29.23 -23.37 -12.91
CA VAL A 217 28.26 -24.14 -12.11
C VAL A 217 26.81 -23.67 -12.34
N TYR A 218 26.62 -22.40 -12.72
CA TYR A 218 25.31 -21.84 -13.03
C TYR A 218 24.73 -22.39 -14.34
N GLU A 219 25.54 -23.03 -15.18
CA GLU A 219 25.11 -23.63 -16.46
C GLU A 219 24.70 -25.11 -16.32
N CYS A 220 24.97 -25.74 -15.18
CA CYS A 220 24.56 -27.11 -14.93
C CYS A 220 23.03 -27.27 -14.95
N GLU A 221 22.55 -28.21 -15.77
CA GLU A 221 21.12 -28.57 -15.86
C GLU A 221 20.64 -29.46 -14.70
N GLY A 222 21.56 -30.24 -14.09
CA GLY A 222 21.26 -31.13 -12.96
C GLY A 222 21.44 -30.49 -11.58
N PHE A 223 21.13 -31.25 -10.55
CA PHE A 223 21.31 -30.82 -9.16
C PHE A 223 22.77 -30.64 -8.80
N ARG A 224 23.00 -29.66 -7.95
CA ARG A 224 24.32 -29.21 -7.51
C ARG A 224 24.25 -28.59 -6.12
N LEU A 225 25.41 -28.31 -5.53
CA LEU A 225 25.45 -27.44 -4.36
C LEU A 225 25.17 -25.99 -4.77
N PRO A 226 24.53 -25.19 -3.90
CA PRO A 226 24.38 -23.76 -4.13
C PRO A 226 25.75 -23.11 -4.14
N THR A 227 25.87 -22.03 -4.91
CA THR A 227 26.96 -21.09 -4.66
C THR A 227 26.76 -20.40 -3.32
N GLU A 228 27.83 -19.83 -2.81
CA GLU A 228 27.81 -19.08 -1.57
C GLU A 228 26.87 -17.87 -1.66
N ALA A 229 26.71 -17.30 -2.85
CA ALA A 229 25.77 -16.21 -3.14
C ALA A 229 24.32 -16.71 -3.21
N GLU A 230 24.04 -17.78 -3.96
CA GLU A 230 22.70 -18.39 -4.01
C GLU A 230 22.19 -18.78 -2.63
N TRP A 231 23.07 -19.33 -1.79
CA TRP A 231 22.71 -19.71 -0.43
C TRP A 231 22.28 -18.51 0.42
N GLU A 232 23.04 -17.41 0.41
CA GLU A 232 22.68 -16.23 1.21
C GLU A 232 21.48 -15.49 0.64
N TYR A 233 21.36 -15.43 -0.68
CA TYR A 233 20.20 -14.88 -1.35
C TYR A 233 18.93 -15.61 -0.91
N ALA A 234 18.96 -16.94 -0.98
CA ALA A 234 17.89 -17.83 -0.54
C ALA A 234 17.61 -17.71 0.96
N ALA A 235 18.64 -17.61 1.81
CA ALA A 235 18.47 -17.45 3.26
C ALA A 235 17.81 -16.11 3.62
N ARG A 236 18.10 -15.06 2.85
CA ARG A 236 17.54 -13.71 3.04
C ARG A 236 16.11 -13.57 2.52
N ALA A 237 15.76 -14.23 1.42
CA ALA A 237 14.44 -14.15 0.80
C ALA A 237 13.90 -12.70 0.68
N GLY A 238 14.75 -11.76 0.27
CA GLY A 238 14.42 -10.33 0.17
C GLY A 238 14.73 -9.47 1.40
N THR A 239 14.96 -10.07 2.58
CA THR A 239 15.28 -9.31 3.80
C THR A 239 16.72 -8.77 3.80
N THR A 240 16.91 -7.59 4.42
CA THR A 240 18.23 -6.95 4.57
C THR A 240 18.80 -7.02 5.99
N THR A 241 18.03 -7.58 6.93
CA THR A 241 18.40 -7.81 8.33
C THR A 241 19.37 -8.98 8.48
N ALA A 242 19.88 -9.19 9.70
CA ALA A 242 20.79 -10.29 10.02
C ALA A 242 20.14 -11.68 9.83
N THR A 243 18.82 -11.78 10.06
CA THR A 243 17.99 -12.97 9.78
C THR A 243 16.71 -12.57 9.07
N TYR A 244 15.97 -13.53 8.52
CA TYR A 244 14.68 -13.27 7.86
C TYR A 244 13.54 -12.92 8.84
N ALA A 245 13.76 -12.94 10.16
CA ALA A 245 12.82 -12.43 11.15
C ALA A 245 13.31 -11.16 11.88
N GLY A 246 14.42 -10.57 11.42
CA GLY A 246 15.04 -9.37 12.01
C GLY A 246 16.43 -9.61 12.61
N ASP A 247 16.88 -8.73 13.50
CA ASP A 247 18.22 -8.79 14.09
C ASP A 247 18.23 -9.50 15.45
N PRO A 248 19.11 -10.51 15.69
CA PRO A 248 19.27 -11.14 16.99
C PRO A 248 19.64 -10.11 18.06
N THR A 249 18.94 -10.18 19.19
CA THR A 249 19.10 -9.23 20.32
C THR A 249 20.17 -9.70 21.31
N LEU A 250 20.48 -11.00 21.29
CA LEU A 250 21.46 -11.63 22.17
C LEU A 250 22.74 -12.03 21.43
N ILE A 251 23.84 -12.05 22.17
CA ILE A 251 25.15 -12.49 21.65
C ILE A 251 25.43 -13.95 22.01
N THR A 252 24.92 -14.41 23.15
CA THR A 252 25.23 -15.72 23.75
C THR A 252 24.17 -16.77 23.43
N CYS A 253 24.40 -18.01 23.88
CA CYS A 253 23.41 -19.09 23.79
C CYS A 253 22.29 -18.97 24.83
N GLU A 254 22.56 -18.29 25.94
CA GLU A 254 21.64 -18.21 27.08
C GLU A 254 21.52 -16.74 27.52
N PRO A 255 20.30 -16.23 27.77
CA PRO A 255 19.00 -16.92 27.57
C PRO A 255 18.69 -17.17 26.08
N VAL A 256 17.60 -17.89 25.80
CA VAL A 256 17.08 -18.05 24.42
C VAL A 256 16.73 -16.68 23.85
N ASP A 257 17.16 -16.43 22.62
CA ASP A 257 16.84 -15.21 21.88
C ASP A 257 15.40 -15.36 21.34
N PRO A 258 14.50 -14.43 21.67
CA PRO A 258 13.08 -14.55 21.36
C PRO A 258 12.79 -14.55 19.85
N LEU A 259 13.66 -13.93 19.04
CA LEU A 259 13.52 -13.90 17.59
C LEU A 259 13.98 -15.23 17.01
N LEU A 260 15.17 -15.70 17.40
CA LEU A 260 15.70 -16.98 16.91
C LEU A 260 14.86 -18.19 17.33
N ASP A 261 14.13 -18.12 18.44
CA ASP A 261 13.32 -19.25 18.89
C ASP A 261 12.22 -19.62 17.89
N GLY A 262 11.71 -18.67 17.12
CA GLY A 262 10.70 -18.93 16.09
C GLY A 262 11.27 -19.54 14.80
N ILE A 263 12.56 -19.36 14.52
CA ILE A 263 13.11 -19.54 13.16
C ILE A 263 14.35 -20.44 13.07
N ALA A 264 15.02 -20.71 14.19
CA ALA A 264 16.29 -21.44 14.17
C ALA A 264 16.41 -22.45 15.32
N TRP A 265 16.94 -23.64 14.99
CA TRP A 265 17.50 -24.55 15.98
C TRP A 265 18.97 -24.19 16.22
N TYR A 266 19.27 -23.41 17.24
CA TYR A 266 20.63 -22.94 17.54
C TYR A 266 21.02 -23.29 18.98
N CYS A 267 22.22 -22.90 19.41
CA CYS A 267 22.76 -23.35 20.70
C CYS A 267 21.90 -23.01 21.93
N GLY A 268 20.98 -22.04 21.83
CA GLY A 268 20.08 -21.67 22.93
C GLY A 268 18.87 -22.58 23.09
N ASN A 269 18.31 -23.12 22.00
CA ASN A 269 17.07 -23.91 22.04
C ASN A 269 17.23 -25.36 21.54
N SER A 270 18.31 -25.70 20.84
CA SER A 270 18.50 -27.02 20.23
C SER A 270 18.70 -28.16 21.22
N LYS A 271 19.06 -27.86 22.48
CA LYS A 271 19.48 -28.85 23.49
C LYS A 271 20.67 -29.72 23.05
N LYS A 272 21.53 -29.18 22.18
CA LYS A 272 22.77 -29.83 21.69
C LYS A 272 22.52 -31.08 20.85
N GLN A 273 21.46 -31.06 20.04
CA GLN A 273 21.11 -32.07 19.05
C GLN A 273 20.50 -31.41 17.81
N THR A 274 20.51 -32.12 16.70
CA THR A 274 19.70 -31.78 15.51
C THR A 274 18.21 -32.03 15.77
N HIS A 275 17.36 -31.43 14.93
CA HIS A 275 15.91 -31.58 14.98
C HIS A 275 15.37 -31.93 13.59
N PRO A 276 14.16 -32.52 13.50
CA PRO A 276 13.56 -32.88 12.22
C PRO A 276 13.44 -31.67 11.29
N THR A 277 13.88 -31.85 10.04
CA THR A 277 13.91 -30.78 9.04
C THR A 277 12.50 -30.32 8.70
N GLY A 278 12.34 -29.03 8.45
CA GLY A 278 11.05 -28.43 8.12
C GLY A 278 10.03 -28.40 9.26
N SER A 279 10.44 -28.68 10.51
CA SER A 279 9.51 -28.80 11.63
C SER A 279 9.89 -27.94 12.83
N GLY A 280 8.87 -27.32 13.45
CA GLY A 280 9.02 -26.59 14.71
C GLY A 280 9.70 -25.22 14.62
N LYS A 281 10.06 -24.77 13.41
CA LYS A 281 10.53 -23.41 13.07
C LYS A 281 9.83 -22.92 11.81
N ALA A 282 9.62 -21.60 11.71
CA ALA A 282 9.03 -20.99 10.54
C ALA A 282 10.00 -21.01 9.34
N ALA A 283 9.46 -21.12 8.14
CA ALA A 283 10.22 -20.87 6.92
C ALA A 283 10.43 -19.37 6.70
N ASN A 284 11.34 -19.02 5.80
CA ASN A 284 11.36 -17.68 5.21
C ASN A 284 10.28 -17.52 4.12
N ASP A 285 10.18 -16.32 3.54
CA ASP A 285 9.13 -15.96 2.57
C ASP A 285 9.19 -16.75 1.25
N TRP A 286 10.26 -17.52 1.01
CA TRP A 286 10.38 -18.42 -0.14
C TRP A 286 10.11 -19.89 0.23
N GLY A 287 9.57 -20.17 1.42
CA GLY A 287 9.22 -21.52 1.85
C GLY A 287 10.42 -22.38 2.24
N LEU A 288 11.57 -21.76 2.53
CA LEU A 288 12.78 -22.46 2.96
C LEU A 288 12.86 -22.51 4.49
N PHE A 289 12.90 -23.73 5.02
CA PHE A 289 13.04 -24.03 6.44
C PHE A 289 14.50 -24.28 6.80
N ASP A 290 14.83 -24.07 8.07
CA ASP A 290 16.14 -24.38 8.66
C ASP A 290 17.35 -23.68 7.99
N MET A 291 17.10 -22.62 7.20
CA MET A 291 18.19 -21.83 6.59
C MET A 291 19.14 -21.24 7.64
N LEU A 292 18.70 -21.10 8.89
CA LEU A 292 19.50 -20.64 10.02
C LEU A 292 19.38 -21.65 11.17
N GLY A 293 20.48 -22.27 11.59
CA GLY A 293 20.46 -23.27 12.65
C GLY A 293 20.53 -24.70 12.11
N ASN A 294 20.09 -25.65 12.92
CA ASN A 294 20.12 -27.10 12.70
C ASN A 294 21.49 -27.62 12.25
N VAL A 295 21.79 -27.74 10.96
CA VAL A 295 23.16 -28.00 10.49
C VAL A 295 23.68 -26.86 9.61
N ALA A 296 25.01 -26.69 9.60
CA ALA A 296 25.66 -25.82 8.64
C ALA A 296 25.67 -26.51 7.26
N GLU A 297 25.64 -25.77 6.16
CA GLU A 297 25.43 -26.34 4.82
C GLU A 297 26.64 -26.10 3.92
N TRP A 298 27.13 -27.16 3.27
CA TRP A 298 28.19 -27.07 2.25
C TRP A 298 27.73 -26.25 1.03
N THR A 299 28.60 -25.40 0.50
CA THR A 299 28.38 -24.70 -0.78
C THR A 299 29.48 -25.04 -1.80
N TRP A 300 29.29 -24.64 -3.06
CA TRP A 300 30.25 -24.84 -4.14
C TRP A 300 31.59 -24.13 -3.90
N ASP A 301 31.55 -22.88 -3.46
CA ASP A 301 32.68 -21.94 -3.50
C ASP A 301 33.89 -22.37 -2.67
N TRP A 302 35.08 -22.07 -3.18
CA TRP A 302 36.30 -22.05 -2.38
C TRP A 302 36.26 -20.85 -1.42
N TYR A 303 36.57 -21.08 -0.15
CA TYR A 303 36.61 -20.04 0.87
C TYR A 303 37.83 -19.13 0.65
N GLN A 304 37.53 -17.84 0.53
CA GLN A 304 38.49 -16.76 0.70
C GLN A 304 38.05 -15.84 1.85
N ASN A 305 39.00 -15.11 2.42
CA ASN A 305 38.71 -14.29 3.60
C ASN A 305 37.97 -12.98 3.28
N ASP A 306 37.96 -12.54 2.02
CA ASP A 306 37.20 -11.38 1.57
C ASP A 306 36.04 -11.87 0.70
N LEU A 307 34.86 -11.28 0.82
CA LEU A 307 33.72 -11.60 -0.05
C LEU A 307 33.97 -11.17 -1.49
N GLY A 308 34.88 -10.21 -1.68
CA GLY A 308 35.05 -9.53 -2.94
C GLY A 308 34.14 -8.31 -3.04
N GLY A 309 33.90 -7.88 -4.27
CA GLY A 309 33.06 -6.73 -4.57
C GLY A 309 31.89 -7.14 -5.46
N ALA A 310 31.21 -6.14 -6.03
CA ALA A 310 30.02 -6.40 -6.83
C ALA A 310 30.29 -7.37 -7.99
N ALA A 311 29.41 -8.36 -8.16
CA ALA A 311 29.57 -9.44 -9.12
C ALA A 311 28.22 -9.98 -9.62
N THR A 312 28.21 -10.52 -10.84
CA THR A 312 27.10 -11.29 -11.38
C THR A 312 27.49 -12.77 -11.38
N ASP A 313 26.62 -13.62 -10.86
CA ASP A 313 26.82 -15.07 -10.74
C ASP A 313 28.21 -15.45 -10.18
N PRO A 314 28.59 -14.97 -8.98
CA PRO A 314 29.89 -15.29 -8.40
C PRO A 314 29.99 -16.78 -8.04
N GLU A 315 31.15 -17.38 -8.32
CA GLU A 315 31.46 -18.81 -8.01
C GLU A 315 32.60 -18.96 -6.98
N GLY A 316 33.05 -17.84 -6.41
CA GLY A 316 34.25 -17.79 -5.59
C GLY A 316 35.55 -17.93 -6.42
N PRO A 317 36.71 -18.08 -5.76
CA PRO A 317 38.00 -18.26 -6.41
C PRO A 317 38.10 -19.64 -7.09
N SER A 318 38.93 -19.75 -8.14
CA SER A 318 39.06 -20.98 -8.92
C SER A 318 39.80 -22.12 -8.22
N ASP A 319 40.58 -21.82 -7.16
CA ASP A 319 41.25 -22.78 -6.30
C ASP A 319 41.22 -22.35 -4.83
N GLY A 320 41.48 -23.29 -3.92
CA GLY A 320 41.47 -23.02 -2.49
C GLY A 320 41.87 -24.22 -1.65
N HIS A 321 41.97 -23.98 -0.33
CA HIS A 321 42.22 -25.03 0.66
C HIS A 321 40.96 -25.45 1.42
N PHE A 322 39.96 -24.57 1.50
CA PHE A 322 38.75 -24.76 2.28
C PHE A 322 37.54 -24.45 1.41
N ARG A 323 36.49 -25.27 1.47
CA ARG A 323 35.18 -24.95 0.87
C ARG A 323 34.34 -24.18 1.87
N VAL A 324 33.52 -23.29 1.35
CA VAL A 324 32.59 -22.50 2.17
C VAL A 324 31.56 -23.42 2.83
N VAL A 325 31.22 -23.07 4.06
CA VAL A 325 30.06 -23.58 4.79
C VAL A 325 29.24 -22.41 5.30
N ARG A 326 27.93 -22.47 5.05
CA ARG A 326 26.94 -21.47 5.42
C ARG A 326 26.05 -21.93 6.58
N SER A 327 25.21 -21.02 7.09
CA SER A 327 24.44 -21.20 8.33
C SER A 327 25.33 -21.39 9.57
N THR A 328 24.68 -21.53 10.72
CA THR A 328 25.31 -21.97 11.97
C THR A 328 24.73 -23.29 12.39
N PRO A 329 25.54 -24.22 12.90
CA PRO A 329 25.00 -25.47 13.42
C PRO A 329 24.25 -25.25 14.73
N TYR A 330 23.46 -26.25 15.12
CA TYR A 330 22.64 -26.29 16.33
C TYR A 330 23.41 -26.03 17.64
N ARG A 331 24.74 -25.96 17.64
CA ARG A 331 25.57 -25.82 18.85
C ARG A 331 26.83 -24.97 18.62
N TRP A 332 27.43 -24.52 19.72
CA TRP A 332 28.74 -23.86 19.85
C TRP A 332 28.77 -22.37 19.51
N LEU A 333 27.98 -21.93 18.54
CA LEU A 333 27.93 -20.54 18.11
C LEU A 333 26.74 -19.83 18.77
N GLY A 334 27.00 -18.70 19.45
CA GLY A 334 25.97 -17.88 20.10
C GLY A 334 25.01 -17.21 19.11
N ALA A 335 23.90 -16.66 19.62
CA ALA A 335 22.82 -16.06 18.83
C ALA A 335 23.30 -15.06 17.76
N ALA A 336 24.26 -14.19 18.09
CA ALA A 336 24.82 -13.21 17.14
C ALA A 336 25.58 -13.80 15.94
N ARG A 337 25.78 -15.13 15.87
CA ARG A 337 26.36 -15.79 14.69
C ARG A 337 25.30 -16.47 13.83
N THR A 338 24.10 -16.71 14.34
CA THR A 338 22.97 -17.30 13.60
C THR A 338 22.36 -16.23 12.70
N ARG A 339 23.08 -15.91 11.61
CA ARG A 339 22.79 -14.83 10.66
C ARG A 339 23.03 -15.30 9.23
N ALA A 340 22.30 -14.72 8.28
CA ALA A 340 22.41 -15.07 6.85
C ALA A 340 23.83 -14.83 6.29
N ALA A 341 24.51 -13.76 6.74
CA ALA A 341 25.87 -13.44 6.31
C ALA A 341 26.97 -14.28 6.97
N TYR A 342 26.65 -15.09 7.99
CA TYR A 342 27.66 -15.89 8.66
C TYR A 342 28.25 -16.93 7.71
N ARG A 343 29.58 -17.02 7.74
CA ARG A 343 30.37 -17.91 6.88
C ARG A 343 31.61 -18.44 7.57
N THR A 344 31.96 -19.65 7.17
CA THR A 344 33.19 -20.32 7.58
C THR A 344 33.72 -21.18 6.42
N GLY A 345 34.92 -21.73 6.57
CA GLY A 345 35.51 -22.63 5.59
C GLY A 345 36.11 -23.86 6.25
N HIS A 346 35.92 -25.02 5.63
CA HIS A 346 36.46 -26.30 6.08
C HIS A 346 37.10 -27.06 4.91
N THR A 347 38.04 -27.97 5.18
CA THR A 347 38.68 -28.73 4.10
C THR A 347 37.63 -29.63 3.44
N PRO A 348 37.70 -29.90 2.12
CA PRO A 348 36.66 -30.67 1.42
C PRO A 348 36.42 -32.08 2.00
N ASP A 349 37.44 -32.68 2.62
CA ASP A 349 37.42 -33.98 3.29
C ASP A 349 36.85 -33.92 4.72
N TYR A 350 36.61 -32.72 5.25
CA TYR A 350 36.16 -32.51 6.62
C TYR A 350 34.76 -33.08 6.83
N ARG A 351 34.60 -33.88 7.87
CA ARG A 351 33.33 -34.50 8.26
C ARG A 351 33.06 -34.18 9.72
N LEU A 352 31.95 -33.50 9.99
CA LEU A 352 31.55 -33.20 11.35
C LEU A 352 30.03 -33.30 11.46
N HIS A 353 29.57 -33.70 12.64
CA HIS A 353 28.16 -33.84 13.00
C HIS A 353 27.41 -32.50 13.17
N LEU A 354 27.88 -31.49 12.44
CA LEU A 354 27.41 -30.12 12.41
C LEU A 354 27.22 -29.63 10.97
N ILE A 355 27.62 -30.41 9.96
CA ILE A 355 27.61 -29.97 8.55
C ILE A 355 26.82 -31.00 7.72
N GLY A 356 25.83 -30.51 6.99
CA GLY A 356 25.01 -31.23 6.03
C GLY A 356 25.04 -30.57 4.64
N LEU A 357 23.95 -30.68 3.90
CA LEU A 357 23.81 -30.13 2.55
C LEU A 357 22.36 -29.78 2.20
N ARG A 358 22.23 -28.91 1.20
CA ARG A 358 20.97 -28.56 0.54
C ARG A 358 21.22 -28.41 -0.97
N PRO A 359 20.60 -29.22 -1.84
CA PRO A 359 20.77 -29.11 -3.28
C PRO A 359 20.00 -27.92 -3.87
N VAL A 360 20.53 -27.42 -4.98
CA VAL A 360 19.84 -26.53 -5.92
C VAL A 360 19.93 -27.08 -7.34
N ARG A 361 19.11 -26.56 -8.24
CA ARG A 361 19.20 -26.81 -9.69
C ARG A 361 18.89 -25.53 -10.46
N THR A 362 19.73 -25.16 -11.42
CA THR A 362 19.46 -24.02 -12.30
C THR A 362 18.24 -24.34 -13.16
N LEU A 363 17.30 -23.40 -13.27
CA LEU A 363 16.17 -23.54 -14.18
C LEU A 363 16.54 -23.00 -15.58
N PRO A 364 16.07 -23.64 -16.68
CA PRO A 364 16.34 -23.17 -18.03
C PRO A 364 15.98 -21.69 -18.22
N ALA A 365 16.79 -20.95 -19.00
CA ALA A 365 16.56 -19.52 -19.26
C ALA A 365 15.24 -19.25 -20.02
N ASP A 366 14.73 -20.28 -20.70
CA ASP A 366 13.48 -20.36 -21.44
C ASP A 366 12.44 -21.25 -20.76
N ALA A 367 12.69 -21.70 -19.52
CA ALA A 367 11.65 -22.33 -18.71
C ALA A 367 10.45 -21.39 -18.72
N PRO A 368 9.24 -21.90 -19.04
CA PRO A 368 8.05 -21.07 -19.05
C PRO A 368 8.03 -20.27 -17.76
N ARG A 369 8.08 -18.95 -17.92
CA ARG A 369 8.07 -18.01 -16.80
C ARG A 369 6.68 -18.13 -16.23
N LEU A 370 6.54 -18.92 -15.18
CA LEU A 370 5.24 -19.21 -14.59
C LEU A 370 4.87 -18.03 -13.70
N MET A 371 4.44 -17.01 -14.42
CA MET A 371 3.31 -16.19 -14.08
C MET A 371 2.20 -17.17 -13.66
N PRO A 372 1.61 -17.08 -12.47
CA PRO A 372 0.26 -17.60 -12.34
C PRO A 372 -0.55 -16.95 -13.47
N SER A 373 -1.21 -17.77 -14.30
CA SER A 373 -2.31 -17.27 -15.12
C SER A 373 -3.20 -16.37 -14.27
N PRO A 374 -3.78 -15.30 -14.81
CA PRO A 374 -4.61 -14.38 -14.06
C PRO A 374 -5.83 -15.15 -13.56
N VAL A 375 -5.69 -15.79 -12.40
CA VAL A 375 -6.76 -15.78 -11.43
C VAL A 375 -6.90 -14.29 -11.17
N LEU A 376 -7.88 -13.66 -11.82
CA LEU A 376 -8.53 -12.49 -11.27
C LEU A 376 -8.64 -12.81 -9.79
N ALA A 377 -7.77 -12.19 -8.97
CA ALA A 377 -7.76 -12.43 -7.55
C ALA A 377 -9.23 -12.34 -7.14
N ALA A 378 -9.78 -13.44 -6.61
CA ALA A 378 -11.14 -13.41 -6.12
C ALA A 378 -11.21 -12.18 -5.21
N PRO A 379 -12.20 -11.29 -5.39
CA PRO A 379 -12.26 -10.06 -4.60
C PRO A 379 -12.08 -10.44 -3.15
N ILE A 380 -11.06 -9.86 -2.51
CA ILE A 380 -10.87 -10.01 -1.07
C ILE A 380 -12.09 -9.32 -0.49
N ALA A 381 -13.12 -10.11 -0.18
CA ALA A 381 -14.41 -9.59 0.22
C ALA A 381 -14.25 -8.75 1.48
N VAL A 382 -14.12 -7.44 1.31
CA VAL A 382 -14.22 -6.50 2.42
C VAL A 382 -15.70 -6.39 2.71
N SER A 383 -16.18 -7.11 3.72
CA SER A 383 -17.55 -6.96 4.18
C SER A 383 -17.78 -5.49 4.56
N LEU A 384 -18.72 -4.83 3.89
CA LEU A 384 -19.13 -3.48 4.26
C LEU A 384 -19.63 -3.50 5.72
N PRO A 385 -19.24 -2.52 6.54
CA PRO A 385 -19.51 -2.54 7.98
C PRO A 385 -21.00 -2.50 8.38
N LYS A 386 -21.93 -2.35 7.42
CA LYS A 386 -23.38 -2.50 7.62
C LYS A 386 -24.04 -2.89 6.30
N ALA A 387 -24.91 -3.90 6.31
CA ALA A 387 -25.61 -4.35 5.10
C ALA A 387 -26.39 -3.18 4.46
N ALA A 388 -26.20 -3.03 3.15
CA ALA A 388 -26.46 -1.83 2.37
C ALA A 388 -27.95 -1.56 2.05
N THR A 389 -28.84 -1.53 3.06
CA THR A 389 -30.28 -1.38 2.77
C THR A 389 -31.00 -0.22 3.44
N ASP A 390 -30.42 0.48 4.41
CA ASP A 390 -31.07 1.64 5.07
C ASP A 390 -30.07 2.80 5.27
N TRP A 391 -29.66 3.49 4.20
CA TRP A 391 -28.89 4.74 4.30
C TRP A 391 -29.82 5.91 4.65
N PRO A 392 -29.45 6.83 5.57
CA PRO A 392 -30.37 7.88 6.00
C PRO A 392 -30.72 8.87 4.87
N ASP A 393 -32.02 9.05 4.60
CA ASP A 393 -32.55 9.93 3.54
C ASP A 393 -32.86 11.36 4.02
N GLU A 394 -32.63 11.66 5.30
CA GLU A 394 -32.76 12.98 5.88
C GLU A 394 -31.79 13.20 7.04
N LEU A 395 -31.60 14.46 7.45
CA LEU A 395 -30.86 14.79 8.66
C LEU A 395 -31.59 14.20 9.88
N PRO A 396 -30.95 13.33 10.69
CA PRO A 396 -31.66 12.53 11.70
C PRO A 396 -32.03 13.32 12.97
N PHE A 397 -31.70 14.61 13.02
CA PHE A 397 -31.98 15.50 14.14
C PHE A 397 -32.25 16.92 13.65
N ALA A 398 -32.99 17.67 14.46
CA ALA A 398 -33.16 19.11 14.22
C ALA A 398 -31.86 19.85 14.60
N PHE A 399 -31.35 20.66 13.68
CA PHE A 399 -30.16 21.47 13.90
C PHE A 399 -30.39 22.87 13.34
N THR A 400 -30.18 23.91 14.15
CA THR A 400 -30.49 25.30 13.77
C THR A 400 -29.38 26.24 14.20
N ARG A 401 -29.19 27.35 13.49
CA ARG A 401 -28.28 28.43 13.89
C ARG A 401 -28.99 29.79 13.87
N PRO A 402 -28.45 30.81 14.58
CA PRO A 402 -28.96 32.17 14.47
C PRO A 402 -28.92 32.67 13.02
N ALA A 403 -30.01 33.34 12.59
CA ALA A 403 -30.03 33.98 11.28
C ALA A 403 -29.09 35.19 11.25
N VAL A 404 -28.29 35.31 10.19
CA VAL A 404 -27.36 36.42 9.95
C VAL A 404 -27.46 36.85 8.49
N GLY A 405 -27.56 38.15 8.25
CA GLY A 405 -27.76 38.73 6.92
C GLY A 405 -29.23 38.94 6.55
N ASP A 406 -29.45 39.66 5.45
CA ASP A 406 -30.78 39.88 4.90
C ASP A 406 -31.18 38.69 4.00
N PRO A 407 -32.41 38.14 4.14
CA PRO A 407 -32.88 37.02 3.34
C PRO A 407 -32.69 37.21 1.84
N LEU A 408 -32.21 36.18 1.15
CA LEU A 408 -32.14 36.19 -0.31
C LEU A 408 -33.55 36.26 -0.90
N THR A 409 -33.72 37.13 -1.88
CA THR A 409 -34.97 37.24 -2.64
C THR A 409 -35.08 36.11 -3.67
N PRO A 410 -36.29 35.71 -4.07
CA PRO A 410 -36.47 34.73 -5.15
C PRO A 410 -35.81 35.14 -6.46
N GLU A 411 -35.72 36.45 -6.75
CA GLU A 411 -35.05 36.99 -7.95
C GLU A 411 -33.52 36.81 -7.89
N GLU A 412 -32.91 36.98 -6.71
CA GLU A 412 -31.46 36.72 -6.52
C GLU A 412 -31.15 35.23 -6.72
N ILE A 413 -31.97 34.35 -6.13
CA ILE A 413 -31.84 32.90 -6.28
C ILE A 413 -32.01 32.49 -7.75
N SER A 414 -33.04 32.97 -8.45
CA SER A 414 -33.26 32.62 -9.85
C SER A 414 -32.16 33.15 -10.76
N THR A 415 -31.73 34.41 -10.57
CA THR A 415 -30.67 35.03 -11.38
C THR A 415 -29.34 34.28 -11.22
N PHE A 416 -28.98 33.92 -9.99
CA PHE A 416 -27.77 33.14 -9.74
C PHE A 416 -27.87 31.73 -10.32
N THR A 417 -29.02 31.07 -10.16
CA THR A 417 -29.26 29.73 -10.71
C THR A 417 -29.12 29.73 -12.24
N GLU A 418 -29.78 30.66 -12.93
CA GLU A 418 -29.66 30.82 -14.39
C GLU A 418 -28.22 31.09 -14.84
N ALA A 419 -27.45 31.89 -14.09
CA ALA A 419 -26.06 32.17 -14.43
C ALA A 419 -25.18 30.90 -14.38
N VAL A 420 -25.35 30.07 -13.35
CA VAL A 420 -24.59 28.83 -13.16
C VAL A 420 -25.00 27.77 -14.18
N THR A 421 -26.31 27.54 -14.38
CA THR A 421 -26.77 26.51 -15.32
C THR A 421 -26.43 26.87 -16.76
N ASN A 422 -26.57 28.14 -17.15
CA ASN A 422 -26.10 28.61 -18.46
C ASN A 422 -24.58 28.41 -18.63
N PHE A 423 -23.78 28.58 -17.58
CA PHE A 423 -22.36 28.24 -17.62
C PHE A 423 -22.15 26.75 -17.88
N TYR A 424 -22.83 25.86 -17.15
CA TYR A 424 -22.72 24.41 -17.38
C TYR A 424 -23.13 24.03 -18.81
N ALA A 425 -24.26 24.55 -19.30
CA ALA A 425 -24.80 24.26 -20.62
C ALA A 425 -23.87 24.71 -21.76
N THR A 426 -23.27 25.90 -21.63
CA THR A 426 -22.51 26.52 -22.73
C THR A 426 -21.02 26.21 -22.72
N SER A 427 -20.44 25.92 -21.56
CA SER A 427 -18.99 25.70 -21.43
C SER A 427 -18.54 24.28 -21.74
N GLN A 428 -19.43 23.30 -21.91
CA GLN A 428 -19.05 21.87 -21.95
C GLN A 428 -18.35 21.40 -20.66
N PHE A 429 -18.71 21.98 -19.50
CA PHE A 429 -18.07 21.68 -18.21
C PHE A 429 -17.98 20.18 -17.89
N PHE A 430 -19.09 19.45 -17.97
CA PHE A 430 -19.13 18.02 -17.66
C PHE A 430 -18.58 17.14 -18.78
N PRO A 431 -18.94 17.34 -20.07
CA PRO A 431 -18.30 16.59 -21.16
C PRO A 431 -16.77 16.70 -21.17
N ARG A 432 -16.24 17.87 -20.82
CA ARG A 432 -14.80 18.09 -20.67
C ARG A 432 -14.15 17.08 -19.73
N MET A 433 -14.79 16.69 -18.63
CA MET A 433 -14.25 15.71 -17.69
C MET A 433 -13.98 14.35 -18.34
N LEU A 434 -14.77 13.94 -19.33
CA LEU A 434 -14.51 12.73 -20.11
C LEU A 434 -13.35 12.89 -21.08
N TRP A 435 -13.22 14.08 -21.69
CA TRP A 435 -12.25 14.32 -22.75
C TRP A 435 -10.84 14.56 -22.22
N VAL A 436 -10.72 15.22 -21.07
CA VAL A 436 -9.43 15.59 -20.47
C VAL A 436 -9.07 14.78 -19.24
N GLY A 437 -10.05 14.12 -18.62
CA GLY A 437 -9.77 13.01 -17.72
C GLY A 437 -9.25 11.85 -18.55
N HIS A 438 -8.15 11.24 -18.12
CA HIS A 438 -7.56 10.12 -18.83
C HIS A 438 -7.01 9.09 -17.84
N GLY A 439 -6.57 7.97 -18.38
CA GLY A 439 -6.07 6.82 -17.64
C GLY A 439 -5.67 5.78 -18.66
N MET A 440 -6.41 4.66 -18.71
CA MET A 440 -6.27 3.64 -19.74
C MET A 440 -7.58 3.51 -20.52
N SER A 441 -7.54 3.59 -21.85
CA SER A 441 -8.74 3.41 -22.69
C SER A 441 -9.14 1.93 -22.78
N GLU A 442 -10.41 1.63 -23.08
CA GLU A 442 -10.87 0.24 -23.30
C GLU A 442 -10.16 -0.41 -24.50
N ASP A 443 -9.86 0.35 -25.54
CA ASP A 443 -9.16 -0.09 -26.75
C ASP A 443 -7.62 0.05 -26.66
N ASN A 444 -7.06 0.02 -25.45
CA ASN A 444 -5.63 0.26 -25.20
C ASN A 444 -4.65 -0.69 -25.90
N GLY A 445 -5.12 -1.76 -26.55
CA GLY A 445 -4.32 -2.71 -27.30
C GLY A 445 -3.45 -3.65 -26.45
N GLN A 446 -3.43 -3.46 -25.13
CA GLN A 446 -2.72 -4.31 -24.15
C GLN A 446 -3.68 -5.25 -23.40
N GLY A 447 -4.99 -5.02 -23.47
CA GLY A 447 -6.00 -5.79 -22.73
C GLY A 447 -6.06 -5.45 -21.24
N TRP A 448 -5.45 -4.34 -20.82
CA TRP A 448 -5.48 -3.89 -19.42
C TRP A 448 -6.82 -3.27 -19.05
N PRO A 449 -7.18 -3.25 -17.75
CA PRO A 449 -8.41 -2.60 -17.29
C PRO A 449 -8.48 -1.13 -17.72
N ASP A 450 -9.64 -0.72 -18.24
CA ASP A 450 -9.91 0.66 -18.60
C ASP A 450 -10.25 1.48 -17.36
N TYR A 451 -9.81 2.74 -17.34
CA TYR A 451 -10.19 3.69 -16.30
C TYR A 451 -9.90 5.13 -16.70
N LYS A 452 -10.54 6.09 -16.03
CA LYS A 452 -10.21 7.52 -16.13
C LYS A 452 -10.13 8.16 -14.75
N LEU A 453 -9.24 9.13 -14.61
CA LEU A 453 -9.15 10.02 -13.45
C LEU A 453 -8.96 11.44 -13.92
N GLN A 454 -9.26 12.41 -13.06
CA GLN A 454 -8.91 13.80 -13.31
C GLN A 454 -7.42 13.98 -13.02
N VAL A 455 -6.63 14.03 -14.09
CA VAL A 455 -5.17 14.12 -14.01
C VAL A 455 -4.70 15.53 -13.65
N GLN A 456 -3.46 15.64 -13.20
CA GLN A 456 -2.77 16.92 -13.03
C GLN A 456 -1.32 16.79 -13.49
N ASP A 457 -0.55 17.87 -13.40
CA ASP A 457 0.89 17.82 -13.70
C ASP A 457 1.20 17.37 -15.16
N VAL A 458 0.25 17.67 -16.06
CA VAL A 458 0.31 17.40 -17.50
C VAL A 458 0.48 18.67 -18.32
N THR A 459 1.29 18.57 -19.37
CA THR A 459 1.33 19.53 -20.47
C THR A 459 0.43 19.04 -21.59
N LEU A 460 -0.46 19.92 -22.07
CA LEU A 460 -1.42 19.63 -23.13
C LEU A 460 -0.94 20.25 -24.45
N THR A 461 -0.76 19.43 -25.49
CA THR A 461 -0.34 19.91 -26.82
C THR A 461 -1.30 19.43 -27.89
N LYS A 462 -1.77 20.35 -28.74
CA LYS A 462 -2.58 20.06 -29.92
C LYS A 462 -1.72 20.10 -31.19
N SER A 463 -1.86 19.09 -32.05
CA SER A 463 -1.22 19.06 -33.38
C SER A 463 -2.11 18.32 -34.36
N GLU A 464 -2.52 18.98 -35.45
CA GLU A 464 -3.31 18.37 -36.53
C GLU A 464 -4.57 17.64 -36.03
N GLY A 465 -5.23 18.19 -35.00
CA GLY A 465 -6.45 17.60 -34.40
C GLY A 465 -6.21 16.47 -33.40
N VAL A 466 -4.95 16.13 -33.10
CA VAL A 466 -4.56 15.21 -32.02
C VAL A 466 -4.17 16.00 -30.78
N VAL A 467 -4.65 15.60 -29.61
CA VAL A 467 -4.26 16.20 -28.32
C VAL A 467 -3.42 15.21 -27.54
N THR A 468 -2.23 15.64 -27.14
CA THR A 468 -1.27 14.85 -26.37
C THR A 468 -1.20 15.34 -24.93
N PHE A 469 -1.39 14.44 -23.98
CA PHE A 469 -1.21 14.63 -22.55
C PHE A 469 0.18 14.13 -22.18
N THR A 470 1.09 15.04 -21.84
CA THR A 470 2.46 14.69 -21.44
C THR A 470 2.64 14.91 -19.95
N HIS A 471 2.85 13.83 -19.18
CA HIS A 471 3.08 13.90 -17.74
C HIS A 471 4.47 14.46 -17.45
N THR A 472 4.58 15.46 -16.58
CA THR A 472 5.85 16.16 -16.32
C THR A 472 6.08 16.55 -14.85
N GLY A 473 5.05 16.60 -14.01
CA GLY A 473 5.17 17.18 -12.67
C GLY A 473 5.51 16.19 -11.55
N PRO A 474 5.75 16.70 -10.32
CA PRO A 474 6.18 15.91 -9.16
C PRO A 474 5.07 15.39 -8.25
N SER A 475 3.89 16.01 -8.28
CA SER A 475 3.00 16.03 -7.13
C SER A 475 1.93 14.96 -7.25
N ASP A 476 1.25 14.90 -8.40
CA ASP A 476 0.31 13.85 -8.80
C ASP A 476 -0.77 13.50 -7.74
N ASN A 477 -1.23 14.47 -6.95
CA ASN A 477 -2.33 14.35 -5.97
C ASN A 477 -3.72 14.17 -6.64
N LEU A 478 -3.91 13.09 -7.41
CA LEU A 478 -5.03 12.95 -8.36
C LEU A 478 -6.42 13.03 -7.69
N MET A 479 -6.50 12.68 -6.41
CA MET A 479 -7.77 12.58 -5.71
C MET A 479 -8.30 13.92 -5.20
N ILE A 480 -7.48 14.97 -5.16
CA ILE A 480 -7.99 16.34 -4.90
C ILE A 480 -9.02 16.72 -5.97
N SER A 481 -8.65 16.73 -7.25
CA SER A 481 -9.57 17.12 -8.33
C SER A 481 -10.58 16.02 -8.63
N THR A 482 -10.15 14.75 -8.64
CA THR A 482 -11.05 13.61 -8.90
C THR A 482 -12.18 13.55 -7.88
N GLY A 483 -11.87 13.57 -6.57
CA GLY A 483 -12.89 13.44 -5.52
C GLY A 483 -13.89 14.60 -5.51
N ARG A 484 -13.41 15.83 -5.71
CA ARG A 484 -14.27 17.04 -5.80
C ARG A 484 -15.29 16.94 -6.92
N LEU A 485 -14.86 16.49 -8.11
CA LEU A 485 -15.74 16.40 -9.27
C LEU A 485 -16.65 15.17 -9.21
N PHE A 486 -16.12 14.03 -8.75
CA PHE A 486 -16.85 12.76 -8.65
C PHE A 486 -18.15 12.90 -7.85
N ASN A 487 -18.10 13.55 -6.69
CA ASN A 487 -19.28 13.73 -5.84
C ASN A 487 -20.43 14.44 -6.54
N ASN A 488 -20.10 15.48 -7.31
CA ASN A 488 -21.08 16.32 -7.95
C ASN A 488 -21.70 15.64 -9.18
N VAL A 489 -20.88 14.89 -9.92
CA VAL A 489 -21.36 14.02 -10.99
C VAL A 489 -22.27 12.93 -10.43
N ALA A 490 -21.92 12.34 -9.29
CA ALA A 490 -22.72 11.31 -8.62
C ALA A 490 -24.08 11.85 -8.19
N ALA A 491 -24.09 13.01 -7.54
CA ALA A 491 -25.30 13.73 -7.15
C ALA A 491 -26.23 14.00 -8.34
N LEU A 492 -25.70 14.54 -9.44
CA LEU A 492 -26.49 14.81 -10.63
C LEU A 492 -27.02 13.54 -11.30
N TYR A 493 -26.20 12.49 -11.40
CA TYR A 493 -26.64 11.21 -11.95
C TYR A 493 -27.75 10.57 -11.13
N LEU A 494 -27.62 10.55 -9.80
CA LEU A 494 -28.64 9.98 -8.92
C LEU A 494 -29.97 10.75 -9.01
N ALA A 495 -29.93 12.07 -9.27
CA ALA A 495 -31.12 12.89 -9.46
C ALA A 495 -31.74 12.76 -10.86
N SER A 496 -30.92 12.71 -11.92
CA SER A 496 -31.39 12.89 -13.32
C SER A 496 -31.28 11.64 -14.19
N GLY A 497 -30.42 10.69 -13.84
CA GLY A 497 -30.06 9.55 -14.70
C GLY A 497 -29.25 9.93 -15.95
N ASP A 498 -28.63 11.12 -15.99
CA ASP A 498 -27.91 11.61 -17.16
C ASP A 498 -26.80 10.65 -17.66
N ALA A 499 -26.82 10.38 -18.97
CA ALA A 499 -25.94 9.40 -19.61
C ALA A 499 -24.46 9.83 -19.63
N THR A 500 -24.17 11.14 -19.68
CA THR A 500 -22.80 11.65 -19.60
C THR A 500 -22.26 11.40 -18.19
N MET A 501 -23.05 11.71 -17.17
CA MET A 501 -22.67 11.48 -15.78
C MET A 501 -22.47 9.98 -15.49
N ARG A 502 -23.35 9.11 -15.99
CA ARG A 502 -23.17 7.65 -15.91
C ARG A 502 -21.79 7.21 -16.40
N ARG A 503 -21.37 7.67 -17.58
CA ARG A 503 -20.07 7.31 -18.16
C ARG A 503 -18.89 7.83 -17.33
N ILE A 504 -19.00 9.07 -16.82
CA ILE A 504 -17.99 9.63 -15.92
C ILE A 504 -17.88 8.76 -14.67
N LEU A 505 -19.00 8.41 -14.04
CA LEU A 505 -19.02 7.61 -12.80
C LEU A 505 -18.43 6.23 -12.99
N VAL A 506 -18.85 5.49 -14.03
CA VAL A 506 -18.29 4.15 -14.30
C VAL A 506 -16.77 4.23 -14.48
N THR A 507 -16.28 5.13 -15.34
CA THR A 507 -14.84 5.23 -15.63
C THR A 507 -14.01 5.76 -14.46
N HIS A 508 -14.56 6.64 -13.63
CA HIS A 508 -13.87 7.21 -12.48
C HIS A 508 -13.91 6.30 -11.25
N SER A 509 -14.99 5.54 -11.04
CA SER A 509 -15.02 4.46 -10.05
C SER A 509 -13.98 3.39 -10.38
N LYS A 510 -13.90 2.96 -11.66
CA LYS A 510 -12.78 2.13 -12.14
C LYS A 510 -11.42 2.79 -11.90
N GLY A 511 -11.33 4.12 -12.02
CA GLY A 511 -10.11 4.89 -11.75
C GLY A 511 -9.66 4.84 -10.30
N ILE A 512 -10.60 4.97 -9.35
CA ILE A 512 -10.32 4.85 -7.92
C ILE A 512 -9.76 3.45 -7.61
N LYS A 513 -10.39 2.40 -8.17
CA LYS A 513 -9.89 1.02 -8.10
C LYS A 513 -8.50 0.90 -8.72
N ALA A 514 -8.30 1.47 -9.91
CA ALA A 514 -7.04 1.43 -10.65
C ALA A 514 -5.88 2.09 -9.91
N LEU A 515 -6.12 3.10 -9.07
CA LEU A 515 -5.09 3.65 -8.18
C LEU A 515 -4.53 2.54 -7.30
N ILE A 516 -5.37 1.87 -6.52
CA ILE A 516 -4.94 0.83 -5.58
C ILE A 516 -4.35 -0.37 -6.32
N GLN A 517 -4.98 -0.79 -7.42
CA GLN A 517 -4.43 -1.82 -8.31
C GLN A 517 -3.02 -1.46 -8.83
N GLY A 518 -2.73 -0.18 -9.06
CA GLY A 518 -1.39 0.28 -9.47
C GLY A 518 -0.30 0.07 -8.43
N MET A 519 -0.64 -0.02 -7.14
CA MET A 519 0.30 -0.29 -6.04
C MET A 519 0.40 -1.79 -5.70
N THR A 520 -0.34 -2.64 -6.39
CA THR A 520 -0.16 -4.09 -6.33
C THR A 520 1.13 -4.46 -7.08
N PHE A 521 2.10 -5.07 -6.40
CA PHE A 521 3.36 -5.48 -7.01
C PHE A 521 3.30 -6.90 -7.59
N THR A 522 2.50 -7.79 -7.00
CA THR A 522 2.35 -9.18 -7.47
C THR A 522 0.90 -9.65 -7.31
N ALA A 523 0.52 -10.76 -7.93
CA ALA A 523 -0.83 -11.33 -7.74
C ALA A 523 -1.09 -11.74 -6.27
N ASP A 524 -0.05 -12.21 -5.57
CA ASP A 524 -0.09 -12.64 -4.17
C ASP A 524 0.34 -11.55 -3.19
N ASP A 525 0.19 -10.28 -3.59
CA ASP A 525 0.59 -9.15 -2.78
C ASP A 525 -0.14 -9.16 -1.42
N PRO A 526 0.58 -9.30 -0.29
CA PRO A 526 -0.04 -9.47 1.02
C PRO A 526 -0.78 -8.21 1.48
N GLU A 527 -0.52 -7.06 0.84
CA GLU A 527 -1.08 -5.76 1.18
C GLU A 527 -1.74 -5.11 -0.05
N PRO A 528 -2.86 -5.67 -0.54
CA PRO A 528 -3.42 -5.34 -1.85
C PRO A 528 -4.18 -4.01 -1.86
N PHE A 529 -4.34 -3.36 -0.70
CA PHE A 529 -5.15 -2.16 -0.54
C PHE A 529 -4.35 -0.85 -0.40
N LEU A 530 -3.01 -0.91 -0.43
CA LEU A 530 -2.21 0.31 -0.41
C LEU A 530 -2.45 1.14 -1.68
N MET A 531 -2.47 2.46 -1.55
CA MET A 531 -2.78 3.35 -2.66
C MET A 531 -1.56 4.17 -3.06
N PRO A 532 -1.14 4.20 -4.34
CA PRO A 532 -0.13 5.12 -4.86
C PRO A 532 -0.76 6.50 -5.07
N ARG A 533 0.04 7.56 -5.24
CA ARG A 533 -0.45 8.86 -5.74
C ARG A 533 -1.01 8.74 -7.14
N THR A 534 -0.23 8.12 -8.02
CA THR A 534 -0.62 7.87 -9.41
C THR A 534 0.12 6.65 -9.97
N PRO A 535 -0.57 5.81 -10.76
CA PRO A 535 0.06 4.87 -11.68
C PRO A 535 0.42 5.55 -13.01
N PHE A 536 1.52 5.10 -13.63
CA PHE A 536 2.02 5.51 -14.94
C PHE A 536 2.21 4.26 -15.83
N PRO A 537 1.12 3.73 -16.42
CA PRO A 537 1.18 2.56 -17.29
C PRO A 537 1.90 2.85 -18.64
N ALA A 538 1.72 1.99 -19.63
CA ALA A 538 2.23 2.23 -20.99
C ALA A 538 1.63 3.50 -21.64
N ASN A 539 2.47 4.14 -22.45
CA ASN A 539 2.00 5.18 -23.38
C ASN A 539 1.06 4.52 -24.39
N HIS A 540 -0.01 5.22 -24.72
CA HIS A 540 -1.01 4.71 -25.63
C HIS A 540 -1.70 5.88 -26.34
N ALA A 541 -2.42 5.55 -27.40
CA ALA A 541 -3.26 6.47 -28.13
C ALA A 541 -4.60 5.80 -28.39
N TYR A 542 -5.67 6.59 -28.34
CA TYR A 542 -7.02 6.09 -28.52
C TYR A 542 -7.92 7.17 -29.13
N THR A 543 -9.08 6.73 -29.62
CA THR A 543 -10.11 7.62 -30.14
C THR A 543 -11.29 7.64 -29.19
N GLU A 544 -11.54 8.80 -28.58
CA GLU A 544 -12.75 9.03 -27.78
C GLU A 544 -13.92 9.44 -28.71
N GLU A 545 -15.14 9.38 -28.17
CA GLU A 545 -16.35 9.78 -28.86
C GLU A 545 -16.24 11.15 -29.55
N GLY A 546 -16.86 11.25 -30.72
CA GLY A 546 -16.76 12.41 -31.60
C GLY A 546 -15.47 12.42 -32.44
N GLY A 547 -14.69 11.32 -32.41
CA GLY A 547 -13.46 11.18 -33.20
C GLY A 547 -12.27 11.90 -32.56
N ARG A 548 -12.33 12.21 -31.26
CA ARG A 548 -11.28 12.92 -30.54
C ARG A 548 -10.06 12.04 -30.38
N GLN A 549 -8.99 12.37 -31.10
CA GLN A 549 -7.72 11.65 -31.04
C GLN A 549 -6.93 12.09 -29.81
N ILE A 550 -6.63 11.14 -28.92
CA ILE A 550 -5.89 11.36 -27.67
C ILE A 550 -4.61 10.55 -27.69
N VAL A 551 -3.51 11.15 -27.21
CA VAL A 551 -2.24 10.48 -26.92
C VAL A 551 -1.87 10.73 -25.47
N VAL A 552 -1.52 9.67 -24.74
CA VAL A 552 -1.02 9.78 -23.37
C VAL A 552 0.46 9.39 -23.35
N ASN A 553 1.29 10.32 -22.89
CA ASN A 553 2.73 10.18 -22.81
C ASN A 553 3.22 10.29 -21.36
N TYR A 554 3.69 9.17 -20.82
CA TYR A 554 4.28 9.06 -19.49
C TYR A 554 5.81 9.08 -19.51
N ASP A 555 6.48 9.06 -20.66
CA ASP A 555 7.95 8.92 -20.75
C ASP A 555 8.72 9.93 -19.87
N PRO A 556 8.33 11.22 -19.76
CA PRO A 556 9.13 12.16 -18.96
C PRO A 556 9.13 11.87 -17.46
N VAL A 557 8.12 11.16 -16.95
CA VAL A 557 8.04 10.78 -15.52
C VAL A 557 8.60 9.38 -15.24
N LYS A 558 8.90 8.56 -16.26
CA LYS A 558 9.49 7.22 -16.12
C LYS A 558 10.99 7.26 -15.80
N GLN A 559 11.31 7.83 -14.65
CA GLN A 559 12.66 7.94 -14.13
C GLN A 559 12.65 7.90 -12.61
N TYR A 560 13.70 7.30 -12.03
CA TYR A 560 13.87 7.28 -10.59
C TYR A 560 13.88 8.68 -10.02
N ARG A 561 12.99 8.92 -9.07
CA ARG A 561 12.87 10.21 -8.40
C ARG A 561 12.49 10.00 -6.95
N PHE A 562 13.28 10.53 -6.03
CA PHE A 562 13.06 10.39 -4.59
C PHE A 562 12.87 11.78 -3.98
N ASP A 563 11.62 12.25 -3.94
CA ASP A 563 11.29 13.53 -3.31
C ASP A 563 10.70 13.32 -1.91
N TRP A 564 10.62 14.42 -1.15
CA TRP A 564 10.06 14.44 0.20
C TRP A 564 8.58 14.03 0.27
N ASN A 565 7.85 14.13 -0.84
CA ASN A 565 6.42 13.85 -0.94
C ASN A 565 6.09 12.58 -1.73
N GLY A 566 7.07 11.86 -2.25
CA GLY A 566 6.84 10.61 -2.99
C GLY A 566 8.05 10.16 -3.78
N TRP A 567 8.06 8.87 -4.10
CA TRP A 567 9.05 8.28 -5.00
C TRP A 567 8.40 7.87 -6.30
N THR A 568 9.07 8.18 -7.41
CA THR A 568 8.75 7.64 -8.72
C THR A 568 9.67 6.46 -8.96
N ILE A 569 9.07 5.26 -8.97
CA ILE A 569 9.76 3.97 -9.00
C ILE A 569 9.06 3.04 -10.00
N PRO A 570 9.77 2.06 -10.58
CA PRO A 570 9.13 1.04 -11.41
C PRO A 570 8.33 0.06 -10.55
N ASN A 571 7.28 -0.47 -11.15
CA ASN A 571 6.56 -1.66 -10.71
C ASN A 571 6.45 -2.57 -11.94
N ASP A 572 7.45 -3.40 -12.14
CA ASP A 572 7.59 -4.22 -13.35
C ASP A 572 6.62 -5.42 -13.38
N TYR A 573 6.01 -5.74 -12.23
CA TYR A 573 5.27 -6.98 -12.00
C TYR A 573 3.79 -6.76 -11.70
N ASN A 574 3.29 -5.52 -11.86
CA ASN A 574 1.89 -5.20 -11.59
C ASN A 574 0.93 -6.15 -12.34
N PRO A 575 0.07 -6.90 -11.64
CA PRO A 575 -0.76 -7.93 -12.29
C PRO A 575 -1.90 -7.37 -13.15
N TYR A 576 -2.21 -6.07 -13.03
CA TYR A 576 -3.32 -5.44 -13.75
C TYR A 576 -2.85 -4.68 -15.00
N PHE A 577 -1.74 -3.96 -14.90
CA PHE A 577 -1.24 -3.04 -15.91
C PHE A 577 0.14 -3.43 -16.45
N GLY A 578 0.66 -4.61 -16.11
CA GLY A 578 1.99 -5.05 -16.50
C GLY A 578 3.11 -4.07 -16.06
N PRO A 579 4.26 -4.04 -16.75
CA PRO A 579 5.35 -3.16 -16.39
C PRO A 579 4.94 -1.68 -16.45
N MET A 580 4.99 -1.02 -15.30
CA MET A 580 4.60 0.38 -15.16
C MET A 580 5.53 1.13 -14.22
N TRP A 581 5.32 2.45 -14.13
CA TRP A 581 5.91 3.26 -13.06
C TRP A 581 4.80 3.71 -12.12
N ILE A 582 5.15 4.00 -10.88
CA ILE A 582 4.22 4.55 -9.89
C ILE A 582 4.85 5.72 -9.17
N ARG A 583 4.00 6.64 -8.72
CA ARG A 583 4.33 7.59 -7.67
C ARG A 583 3.79 7.02 -6.35
N ASN A 584 4.63 6.43 -5.53
CA ASN A 584 4.18 5.48 -4.50
C ASN A 584 3.50 6.10 -3.26
N MET A 585 3.97 7.22 -2.70
CA MET A 585 3.48 7.70 -1.39
C MET A 585 2.18 8.51 -1.47
N ARG A 586 1.01 7.92 -1.21
CA ARG A 586 -0.25 8.69 -1.06
C ARG A 586 -0.12 9.76 0.03
N SER A 587 -0.59 10.97 -0.28
CA SER A 587 -0.57 12.12 0.63
C SER A 587 -1.79 12.16 1.53
N LYS A 588 -1.61 12.50 2.80
CA LYS A 588 -2.67 13.00 3.69
C LYS A 588 -3.49 14.13 3.06
N ASP A 589 -2.92 14.92 2.15
CA ASP A 589 -3.64 15.99 1.44
C ASP A 589 -4.79 15.48 0.54
N ASP A 590 -4.65 14.26 0.00
CA ASP A 590 -5.64 13.64 -0.89
C ASP A 590 -6.76 12.95 -0.11
N VAL A 591 -6.42 12.38 1.05
CA VAL A 591 -7.33 11.52 1.82
C VAL A 591 -8.67 12.17 2.20
N PRO A 592 -8.78 13.46 2.60
CA PRO A 592 -10.10 14.02 2.89
C PRO A 592 -10.99 14.08 1.64
N HIS A 593 -10.39 14.22 0.45
CA HIS A 593 -11.13 14.18 -0.82
C HIS A 593 -11.51 12.77 -1.23
N ILE A 594 -10.70 11.76 -0.89
CA ILE A 594 -11.07 10.34 -1.01
C ILE A 594 -12.23 10.02 -0.06
N TYR A 595 -12.14 10.40 1.21
CA TYR A 595 -13.17 10.06 2.21
C TYR A 595 -14.51 10.72 1.94
N ARG A 596 -14.52 11.87 1.26
CA ARG A 596 -15.75 12.53 0.81
C ARG A 596 -16.44 11.82 -0.36
N THR A 597 -15.77 10.94 -1.13
CA THR A 597 -16.44 10.18 -2.20
C THR A 597 -17.21 8.97 -1.71
N ILE A 598 -16.80 8.41 -0.57
CA ILE A 598 -17.34 7.17 -0.02
C ILE A 598 -18.87 7.22 0.20
N PRO A 599 -19.48 8.27 0.77
CA PRO A 599 -20.92 8.31 1.00
C PRO A 599 -21.74 8.22 -0.29
N LEU A 600 -21.28 8.88 -1.37
CA LEU A 600 -21.94 8.80 -2.66
C LEU A 600 -21.61 7.51 -3.40
N LEU A 601 -20.45 6.90 -3.19
CA LEU A 601 -20.19 5.52 -3.67
C LEU A 601 -21.14 4.51 -3.02
N MET A 602 -21.41 4.64 -1.71
CA MET A 602 -22.39 3.81 -1.00
C MET A 602 -23.79 3.96 -1.60
N ARG A 603 -24.24 5.20 -1.83
CA ARG A 603 -25.50 5.50 -2.53
C ARG A 603 -25.51 4.96 -3.96
N LEU A 604 -24.46 5.17 -4.75
CA LEU A 604 -24.37 4.66 -6.11
C LEU A 604 -24.41 3.12 -6.15
N SER A 605 -23.77 2.43 -5.21
CA SER A 605 -23.76 0.97 -5.16
C SER A 605 -25.14 0.35 -4.87
N THR A 606 -26.08 1.15 -4.34
CA THR A 606 -27.39 0.70 -3.87
C THR A 606 -28.55 1.31 -4.67
N ASP A 607 -28.57 2.63 -4.79
CA ASP A 607 -29.68 3.42 -5.29
C ASP A 607 -29.58 3.73 -6.80
N ALA A 608 -28.39 3.60 -7.41
CA ALA A 608 -28.22 3.86 -8.84
C ALA A 608 -29.16 2.98 -9.68
N PRO A 609 -29.84 3.50 -10.70
CA PRO A 609 -30.75 2.71 -11.53
C PRO A 609 -30.01 1.71 -12.44
N ASP A 610 -28.81 2.05 -12.91
CA ASP A 610 -28.04 1.21 -13.82
C ASP A 610 -27.09 0.25 -13.09
N GLN A 611 -27.04 -1.00 -13.56
CA GLN A 611 -26.25 -2.07 -12.92
C GLN A 611 -24.73 -1.81 -13.03
N ASP A 612 -24.25 -1.30 -14.15
CA ASP A 612 -22.83 -1.01 -14.36
C ASP A 612 -22.31 0.09 -13.41
N VAL A 613 -23.16 1.05 -13.06
CA VAL A 613 -22.85 2.06 -12.04
C VAL A 613 -22.79 1.44 -10.66
N ARG A 614 -23.77 0.58 -10.31
CA ARG A 614 -23.78 -0.13 -9.03
C ARG A 614 -22.52 -0.99 -8.86
N ASP A 615 -22.17 -1.77 -9.88
CA ASP A 615 -21.01 -2.67 -9.86
C ASP A 615 -19.71 -1.88 -9.74
N ALA A 616 -19.50 -0.86 -10.59
CA ALA A 616 -18.29 -0.05 -10.55
C ALA A 616 -18.15 0.70 -9.21
N ALA A 617 -19.26 1.24 -8.66
CA ALA A 617 -19.25 1.92 -7.37
C ALA A 617 -18.98 0.96 -6.20
N ALA A 618 -19.57 -0.24 -6.22
CA ALA A 618 -19.35 -1.27 -5.21
C ALA A 618 -17.87 -1.71 -5.17
N GLU A 619 -17.26 -1.95 -6.33
CA GLU A 619 -15.84 -2.27 -6.41
C GLU A 619 -14.96 -1.12 -5.91
N ALA A 620 -15.20 0.12 -6.35
CA ALA A 620 -14.45 1.27 -5.85
C ALA A 620 -14.56 1.43 -4.33
N LEU A 621 -15.76 1.20 -3.78
CA LEU A 621 -16.02 1.25 -2.36
C LEU A 621 -15.25 0.17 -1.60
N GLU A 622 -15.27 -1.08 -2.06
CA GLU A 622 -14.53 -2.20 -1.47
C GLU A 622 -13.04 -1.86 -1.30
N TYR A 623 -12.42 -1.39 -2.39
CA TYR A 623 -11.02 -1.00 -2.40
C TYR A 623 -10.73 0.18 -1.46
N LEU A 624 -11.60 1.20 -1.40
CA LEU A 624 -11.44 2.33 -0.48
C LEU A 624 -11.61 1.95 0.99
N VAL A 625 -12.54 1.04 1.31
CA VAL A 625 -12.71 0.51 2.67
C VAL A 625 -11.47 -0.29 3.06
N GLY A 626 -10.94 -1.13 2.16
CA GLY A 626 -9.68 -1.84 2.40
C GLY A 626 -8.51 -0.90 2.65
N PHE A 627 -8.34 0.15 1.82
CA PHE A 627 -7.30 1.17 2.00
C PHE A 627 -7.42 1.88 3.36
N THR A 628 -8.66 2.16 3.78
CA THR A 628 -8.91 2.85 5.04
C THR A 628 -8.74 1.93 6.24
N ARG A 629 -9.07 0.65 6.11
CA ARG A 629 -8.84 -0.37 7.14
C ARG A 629 -7.36 -0.57 7.41
N ASP A 630 -6.54 -0.61 6.36
CA ASP A 630 -5.07 -0.64 6.47
C ASP A 630 -4.54 0.49 7.36
N ILE A 631 -5.02 1.71 7.13
CA ILE A 631 -4.64 2.89 7.92
C ILE A 631 -5.00 2.65 9.39
N VAL A 632 -6.22 2.21 9.70
CA VAL A 632 -6.65 1.99 11.09
C VAL A 632 -5.82 0.87 11.76
N GLU A 633 -5.67 -0.28 11.11
CA GLU A 633 -5.01 -1.47 11.67
C GLU A 633 -3.51 -1.27 11.89
N THR A 634 -2.90 -0.33 11.18
CA THR A 634 -1.48 -0.02 11.30
C THR A 634 -1.19 1.13 12.26
N GLY A 635 -2.19 1.63 12.99
CA GLY A 635 -2.01 2.73 13.94
C GLY A 635 -2.10 4.11 13.28
N TYR A 636 -3.01 4.24 12.31
CA TYR A 636 -3.28 5.46 11.53
C TYR A 636 -2.07 5.94 10.71
N TYR A 637 -1.31 5.00 10.14
CA TYR A 637 -0.24 5.27 9.19
C TYR A 637 -0.70 5.01 7.75
N ILE A 638 -0.33 5.91 6.84
CA ILE A 638 -0.52 5.72 5.40
C ILE A 638 0.75 5.03 4.88
N ARG A 639 0.71 3.69 4.78
CA ARG A 639 1.83 2.89 4.30
C ARG A 639 1.98 2.96 2.78
N THR A 640 3.16 2.62 2.28
CA THR A 640 3.51 2.57 0.85
C THR A 640 4.41 1.37 0.58
N LYS A 641 4.74 1.10 -0.70
CA LYS A 641 5.76 0.12 -1.09
C LYS A 641 7.00 0.74 -1.72
N ASP A 642 8.14 0.09 -1.57
CA ASP A 642 9.36 0.40 -2.31
C ASP A 642 9.39 -0.27 -3.69
N GLU A 643 10.50 -0.17 -4.41
CA GLU A 643 10.65 -0.71 -5.78
C GLU A 643 10.63 -2.25 -5.85
N TRP A 644 10.72 -2.92 -4.70
CA TRP A 644 10.63 -4.38 -4.60
C TRP A 644 9.27 -4.85 -4.07
N GLY A 645 8.34 -3.92 -3.83
CA GLY A 645 7.02 -4.23 -3.27
C GLY A 645 7.02 -4.37 -1.75
N ASN A 646 8.13 -4.08 -1.05
CA ASN A 646 8.13 -4.16 0.41
C ASN A 646 7.36 -3.00 1.01
N THR A 647 6.43 -3.31 1.92
CA THR A 647 5.64 -2.30 2.60
C THR A 647 6.45 -1.57 3.67
N PHE A 648 6.38 -0.24 3.71
CA PHE A 648 7.00 0.59 4.74
C PHE A 648 6.15 1.83 5.05
N ILE A 649 6.44 2.44 6.20
CA ILE A 649 5.88 3.75 6.59
C ILE A 649 6.85 4.84 6.13
N PRO A 650 6.42 5.80 5.29
CA PRO A 650 7.27 6.91 4.87
C PRO A 650 7.83 7.70 6.06
N MET A 651 9.15 7.78 6.16
CA MET A 651 9.84 8.56 7.18
C MET A 651 10.18 9.96 6.67
N ASN A 652 10.28 10.93 7.58
CA ASN A 652 10.70 12.28 7.24
C ASN A 652 12.16 12.28 6.77
N MET A 653 12.44 12.86 5.60
CA MET A 653 13.78 12.86 5.02
C MET A 653 14.83 13.65 5.82
N ASP A 654 14.42 14.74 6.47
CA ASP A 654 15.31 15.57 7.29
C ASP A 654 15.46 15.02 8.71
N TYR A 655 14.44 14.28 9.19
CA TYR A 655 14.35 13.71 10.53
C TYR A 655 13.91 12.25 10.47
N PRO A 656 14.78 11.29 10.10
CA PRO A 656 14.41 9.90 9.79
C PRO A 656 13.95 9.06 10.99
N PHE A 657 13.81 9.68 12.17
CA PHE A 657 13.22 9.10 13.37
C PHE A 657 11.76 9.57 13.58
N LEU A 658 11.23 10.41 12.68
CA LEU A 658 9.85 10.85 12.65
C LEU A 658 9.18 10.32 11.39
N VAL A 659 7.94 9.85 11.54
CA VAL A 659 7.07 9.56 10.39
C VAL A 659 6.84 10.85 9.61
N ASN A 660 6.77 10.75 8.29
CA ASN A 660 6.45 11.89 7.42
C ASN A 660 5.04 12.40 7.76
N ASP A 661 4.84 13.72 7.89
CA ASP A 661 3.53 14.33 8.17
C ASP A 661 2.47 13.95 7.13
N LEU A 662 2.90 13.70 5.89
CA LEU A 662 2.01 13.25 4.83
C LEU A 662 1.54 11.79 4.98
N ALA A 663 2.14 11.02 5.89
CA ALA A 663 1.96 9.57 6.01
C ALA A 663 1.37 9.12 7.35
N THR A 664 0.77 10.02 8.15
CA THR A 664 0.19 9.67 9.44
C THR A 664 -0.92 10.63 9.87
N PHE A 665 -1.84 10.14 10.71
CA PHE A 665 -2.81 10.95 11.46
C PHE A 665 -2.51 10.98 12.97
N GLU A 666 -1.29 10.62 13.38
CA GLU A 666 -0.87 10.50 14.78
C GLU A 666 0.36 11.37 15.10
N LEU A 667 0.84 12.19 14.17
CA LEU A 667 2.13 12.90 14.34
C LEU A 667 2.12 13.85 15.54
N TYR A 668 0.95 14.45 15.83
CA TYR A 668 0.83 15.53 16.81
C TYR A 668 0.10 15.14 18.10
N THR A 669 -0.33 13.89 18.25
CA THR A 669 -1.20 13.46 19.34
C THR A 669 -0.51 13.44 20.70
N ASP A 670 0.81 13.19 20.72
CA ASP A 670 1.66 13.34 21.90
C ASP A 670 1.73 14.78 22.44
N LEU A 671 1.52 15.79 21.57
CA LEU A 671 1.55 17.20 21.94
C LEU A 671 0.15 17.73 22.25
N VAL A 672 -0.81 17.36 21.41
CA VAL A 672 -2.21 17.79 21.48
C VAL A 672 -3.05 16.54 21.26
N PRO A 673 -3.63 15.93 22.30
CA PRO A 673 -4.37 14.67 22.17
C PRO A 673 -5.48 14.69 21.11
N SER A 674 -6.12 15.85 20.93
CA SER A 674 -7.17 16.08 19.92
C SER A 674 -6.65 16.48 18.53
N ALA A 675 -5.33 16.54 18.30
CA ALA A 675 -4.79 16.76 16.98
C ALA A 675 -5.20 15.62 16.04
N GLU A 676 -5.47 15.97 14.78
CA GLU A 676 -5.73 14.96 13.74
C GLU A 676 -6.84 13.97 14.14
N CYS A 677 -7.82 14.42 14.94
CA CYS A 677 -8.87 13.52 15.41
C CYS A 677 -9.87 13.19 14.29
N ASP A 678 -10.35 14.19 13.54
CA ASP A 678 -11.28 14.00 12.42
C ASP A 678 -10.82 12.95 11.39
N PRO A 679 -9.56 12.96 10.89
CA PRO A 679 -9.11 11.91 9.97
C PRO A 679 -9.13 10.51 10.61
N ARG A 680 -8.79 10.38 11.89
CA ARG A 680 -8.82 9.08 12.61
C ARG A 680 -10.26 8.58 12.80
N LEU A 681 -11.16 9.48 13.19
CA LEU A 681 -12.58 9.18 13.34
C LEU A 681 -13.21 8.79 12.00
N ALA A 682 -12.98 9.58 10.94
CA ALA A 682 -13.45 9.24 9.60
C ALA A 682 -12.92 7.87 9.15
N SER A 683 -11.64 7.58 9.41
CA SER A 683 -11.03 6.28 9.08
C SER A 683 -11.73 5.12 9.80
N ALA A 684 -11.95 5.24 11.10
CA ALA A 684 -12.62 4.21 11.90
C ALA A 684 -14.06 3.95 11.40
N LEU A 685 -14.81 5.03 11.16
CA LEU A 685 -16.19 4.95 10.66
C LEU A 685 -16.26 4.32 9.26
N ILE A 686 -15.32 4.63 8.36
CA ILE A 686 -15.26 4.01 7.03
C ILE A 686 -14.90 2.53 7.13
N ALA A 687 -13.89 2.18 7.92
CA ALA A 687 -13.35 0.82 7.97
C ALA A 687 -14.27 -0.17 8.69
N TYR A 688 -14.96 0.29 9.74
CA TYR A 688 -15.71 -0.56 10.67
C TYR A 688 -17.12 -0.06 11.01
N GLY A 689 -17.53 1.12 10.54
CA GLY A 689 -18.85 1.70 10.86
C GLY A 689 -18.97 2.27 12.28
N GLU A 690 -17.91 2.16 13.08
CA GLU A 690 -17.87 2.46 14.51
C GLU A 690 -16.66 3.36 14.81
N PRO A 691 -16.72 4.22 15.83
CA PRO A 691 -15.64 5.17 16.13
C PRO A 691 -14.39 4.51 16.74
N LEU A 692 -14.47 3.24 17.18
CA LEU A 692 -13.36 2.50 17.81
C LEU A 692 -12.68 3.23 18.99
N GLY A 693 -13.45 4.00 19.75
CA GLY A 693 -12.95 4.78 20.88
C GLY A 693 -12.28 6.10 20.52
N VAL A 694 -12.28 6.49 19.24
CA VAL A 694 -11.87 7.84 18.81
C VAL A 694 -12.96 8.84 19.17
N ASP A 695 -12.70 9.67 20.18
CA ASP A 695 -13.58 10.78 20.59
C ASP A 695 -12.97 12.12 20.17
N CYS A 696 -13.63 12.78 19.21
CA CYS A 696 -13.22 14.09 18.71
C CYS A 696 -14.03 15.25 19.31
N GLY A 697 -15.01 14.97 20.18
CA GLY A 697 -16.02 15.94 20.57
C GLY A 697 -16.60 16.64 19.33
N ASN A 698 -16.42 17.95 19.25
CA ASN A 698 -16.91 18.75 18.13
C ASN A 698 -15.98 18.83 16.90
N GLY A 699 -14.86 18.09 16.89
CA GLY A 699 -13.91 18.08 15.76
C GLY A 699 -12.99 19.31 15.69
N ILE A 700 -12.94 20.14 16.74
CA ILE A 700 -12.03 21.28 16.79
C ILE A 700 -10.74 20.90 17.52
N GLY A 701 -9.62 20.91 16.79
CA GLY A 701 -8.27 20.57 17.29
C GLY A 701 -7.56 21.68 18.07
N TRP A 702 -8.20 22.85 18.24
CA TRP A 702 -7.69 24.02 18.95
C TRP A 702 -6.25 24.41 18.55
N ILE A 703 -5.27 24.21 19.44
CA ILE A 703 -3.89 24.67 19.27
C ILE A 703 -3.20 23.93 18.12
N TYR A 704 -3.61 22.71 17.80
CA TYR A 704 -3.13 21.99 16.62
C TYR A 704 -3.44 22.78 15.34
N GLU A 705 -4.68 23.22 15.18
CA GLU A 705 -5.10 23.94 13.97
C GLU A 705 -4.33 25.25 13.82
N VAL A 706 -4.10 25.97 14.92
CA VAL A 706 -3.28 27.18 14.93
C VAL A 706 -1.84 26.87 14.47
N ILE A 707 -1.23 25.80 14.98
CA ILE A 707 0.14 25.41 14.62
C ILE A 707 0.22 24.96 13.15
N ALA A 708 -0.68 24.06 12.75
CA ALA A 708 -0.72 23.50 11.39
C ALA A 708 -0.97 24.60 10.35
N ALA A 709 -1.93 25.49 10.63
CA ALA A 709 -2.25 26.61 9.75
C ALA A 709 -1.18 27.72 9.73
N TYR A 710 -0.39 27.88 10.80
CA TYR A 710 0.65 28.92 10.83
C TYR A 710 1.73 28.67 9.77
N GLN A 711 2.00 27.41 9.43
CA GLN A 711 3.01 27.07 8.45
C GLN A 711 2.55 27.37 7.02
N HIS A 712 1.35 26.93 6.65
CA HIS A 712 0.80 27.12 5.31
C HIS A 712 -0.73 27.24 5.33
N TYR A 713 -1.27 28.24 4.61
CA TYR A 713 -2.72 28.46 4.47
C TYR A 713 -3.47 27.21 3.97
N PHE A 714 -2.85 26.41 3.08
CA PHE A 714 -3.46 25.22 2.49
C PHE A 714 -3.79 24.12 3.53
N ASN A 715 -3.10 24.09 4.67
CA ASN A 715 -3.36 23.10 5.72
C ASN A 715 -4.77 23.26 6.32
N TRP A 716 -5.35 24.45 6.25
CA TRP A 716 -6.74 24.67 6.63
C TRP A 716 -7.72 23.90 5.77
N ALA A 717 -7.43 23.70 4.48
CA ALA A 717 -8.31 22.93 3.61
C ALA A 717 -8.36 21.48 4.08
N ILE A 718 -7.21 20.89 4.41
CA ILE A 718 -7.09 19.51 4.91
C ILE A 718 -7.95 19.32 6.16
N ILE A 719 -7.78 20.19 7.17
CA ILE A 719 -8.55 20.15 8.42
C ILE A 719 -10.06 20.27 8.13
N ARG A 720 -10.46 21.27 7.35
CA ARG A 720 -11.87 21.52 6.99
C ARG A 720 -12.52 20.33 6.30
N TYR A 721 -11.85 19.74 5.31
CA TYR A 721 -12.43 18.65 4.54
C TYR A 721 -12.40 17.33 5.31
N PHE A 722 -11.48 17.11 6.24
CA PHE A 722 -11.59 15.98 7.18
C PHE A 722 -12.74 16.16 8.17
N HIS A 723 -12.99 17.37 8.67
CA HIS A 723 -14.14 17.65 9.54
C HIS A 723 -15.46 17.35 8.82
N ILE A 724 -15.58 17.78 7.55
CA ILE A 724 -16.74 17.44 6.70
C ILE A 724 -16.82 15.93 6.45
N ALA A 725 -15.69 15.27 6.14
CA ALA A 725 -15.67 13.83 5.91
C ALA A 725 -16.13 13.06 7.16
N ALA A 726 -15.60 13.38 8.35
CA ALA A 726 -16.00 12.76 9.61
C ALA A 726 -17.49 12.95 9.90
N ALA A 727 -18.03 14.16 9.70
CA ALA A 727 -19.46 14.44 9.87
C ALA A 727 -20.31 13.63 8.90
N HIS A 728 -19.91 13.56 7.62
CA HIS A 728 -20.62 12.78 6.61
C HIS A 728 -20.63 11.29 6.94
N GLN A 729 -19.47 10.73 7.33
CA GLN A 729 -19.36 9.32 7.70
C GLN A 729 -20.16 9.01 8.97
N ALA A 730 -20.17 9.91 9.96
CA ALA A 730 -20.96 9.74 11.18
C ALA A 730 -22.47 9.71 10.88
N LEU A 731 -22.95 10.59 10.01
CA LEU A 731 -24.34 10.57 9.53
C LEU A 731 -24.65 9.26 8.80
N MET A 732 -23.83 8.86 7.83
CA MET A 732 -24.06 7.66 7.02
C MET A 732 -24.03 6.36 7.83
N THR A 733 -23.20 6.29 8.86
CA THR A 733 -23.08 5.10 9.72
C THR A 733 -24.12 5.06 10.86
N GLY A 734 -24.88 6.15 11.05
CA GLY A 734 -25.90 6.27 12.09
C GLY A 734 -25.35 6.69 13.46
N ASN A 735 -24.12 7.20 13.51
CA ASN A 735 -23.49 7.75 14.71
C ASN A 735 -23.99 9.20 14.95
N ASN A 736 -25.28 9.34 15.21
CA ASN A 736 -25.99 10.62 15.18
C ASN A 736 -25.51 11.62 16.24
N ASP A 737 -25.16 11.17 17.45
CA ASP A 737 -24.64 12.05 18.51
C ASP A 737 -23.28 12.64 18.11
N ILE A 738 -22.39 11.81 17.54
CA ILE A 738 -21.10 12.25 16.98
C ILE A 738 -21.33 13.25 15.85
N ALA A 739 -22.26 12.95 14.94
CA ALA A 739 -22.60 13.86 13.85
C ALA A 739 -23.11 15.22 14.34
N TYR A 740 -23.94 15.24 15.40
CA TYR A 740 -24.45 16.46 16.03
C TYR A 740 -23.31 17.31 16.62
N ASP A 741 -22.38 16.70 17.33
CA ASP A 741 -21.23 17.40 17.91
C ASP A 741 -20.29 17.95 16.82
N LEU A 742 -20.00 17.16 15.80
CA LEU A 742 -19.20 17.61 14.65
C LEU A 742 -19.86 18.78 13.92
N LEU A 743 -21.19 18.78 13.75
CA LEU A 743 -21.94 19.90 13.18
C LEU A 743 -21.89 21.16 14.03
N THR A 744 -21.87 21.01 15.36
CA THR A 744 -21.65 22.12 16.29
C THR A 744 -20.27 22.75 16.06
N GLY A 745 -19.23 21.93 15.87
CA GLY A 745 -17.90 22.43 15.55
C GLY A 745 -17.79 23.04 14.16
N LEU A 746 -18.42 22.45 13.14
CA LEU A 746 -18.48 23.03 11.80
C LEU A 746 -19.17 24.39 11.80
N THR A 747 -20.18 24.59 12.65
CA THR A 747 -20.85 25.90 12.83
C THR A 747 -19.87 26.93 13.35
N ARG A 748 -19.16 26.62 14.44
CA ARG A 748 -18.13 27.51 14.97
C ARG A 748 -17.04 27.80 13.93
N ARG A 749 -16.61 26.80 13.16
CA ARG A 749 -15.62 26.95 12.11
C ARG A 749 -16.09 27.88 10.99
N ALA A 750 -17.35 27.78 10.59
CA ALA A 750 -17.96 28.67 9.62
C ALA A 750 -18.03 30.11 10.14
N ASP A 751 -18.48 30.30 11.38
CA ASP A 751 -18.54 31.62 12.04
C ASP A 751 -17.15 32.27 12.15
N ASP A 752 -16.15 31.53 12.65
CA ASP A 752 -14.76 32.00 12.78
C ASP A 752 -14.20 32.45 11.41
N MET A 753 -14.55 31.74 10.34
CA MET A 753 -14.16 32.14 8.99
C MET A 753 -14.87 33.43 8.53
N MET A 754 -16.16 33.57 8.82
CA MET A 754 -16.94 34.76 8.45
C MET A 754 -16.47 36.02 9.20
N GLU A 755 -16.01 35.87 10.44
CA GLU A 755 -15.50 36.98 11.26
C GLU A 755 -14.04 37.37 10.95
N GLY A 756 -13.31 36.52 10.23
CA GLY A 756 -11.89 36.69 9.95
C GLY A 756 -11.03 36.02 11.02
N PHE A 757 -10.38 34.92 10.64
CA PHE A 757 -9.56 34.13 11.56
C PHE A 757 -8.06 34.21 11.21
N GLY A 758 -7.30 34.89 12.09
CA GLY A 758 -5.83 34.94 12.03
C GLY A 758 -5.26 35.83 10.90
N ASN A 759 -3.98 35.64 10.56
CA ASN A 759 -3.27 36.49 9.60
C ASN A 759 -3.61 36.21 8.12
N TRP A 760 -4.41 35.16 7.85
CA TRP A 760 -4.61 34.61 6.50
C TRP A 760 -5.81 35.18 5.75
N GLU A 761 -6.63 36.03 6.37
CA GLU A 761 -7.66 36.83 5.69
C GLU A 761 -7.10 37.66 4.52
N ASN A 762 -5.79 37.93 4.54
CA ASN A 762 -5.06 38.64 3.48
C ASN A 762 -4.67 37.73 2.30
N SER A 763 -4.89 36.41 2.39
CA SER A 763 -4.65 35.50 1.28
C SER A 763 -5.70 35.73 0.20
N LEU A 764 -5.27 35.85 -1.06
CA LEU A 764 -6.18 36.00 -2.20
C LEU A 764 -7.08 34.77 -2.38
N ASP A 765 -6.68 33.61 -1.84
CA ASP A 765 -7.45 32.37 -1.88
C ASP A 765 -8.50 32.28 -0.76
N TYR A 766 -8.46 33.15 0.25
CA TYR A 766 -9.27 33.03 1.47
C TYR A 766 -10.77 33.05 1.17
N VAL A 767 -11.25 34.12 0.54
CA VAL A 767 -12.68 34.37 0.32
C VAL A 767 -13.33 33.35 -0.63
N PRO A 768 -12.71 32.97 -1.77
CA PRO A 768 -13.34 31.97 -2.63
C PRO A 768 -13.25 30.55 -2.02
N ASP A 769 -12.20 30.22 -1.26
CA ASP A 769 -12.14 28.93 -0.53
C ASP A 769 -13.14 28.88 0.64
N GLN A 770 -13.48 30.04 1.23
CA GLN A 770 -14.55 30.16 2.22
C GLN A 770 -15.91 29.82 1.62
N ALA A 771 -16.25 30.40 0.46
CA ALA A 771 -17.48 30.06 -0.25
C ALA A 771 -17.57 28.55 -0.58
N ALA A 772 -16.47 27.97 -1.08
CA ALA A 772 -16.42 26.52 -1.38
C ALA A 772 -16.57 25.65 -0.13
N PHE A 773 -15.93 26.03 0.99
CA PHE A 773 -16.07 25.33 2.27
C PHE A 773 -17.49 25.38 2.81
N LEU A 774 -18.11 26.56 2.83
CA LEU A 774 -19.49 26.74 3.34
C LEU A 774 -20.47 25.86 2.57
N LEU A 775 -20.36 25.86 1.24
CA LEU A 775 -21.21 25.03 0.41
C LEU A 775 -20.96 23.52 0.64
N ALA A 776 -19.70 23.11 0.77
CA ALA A 776 -19.33 21.72 1.09
C ALA A 776 -19.79 21.29 2.49
N ALA A 777 -19.75 22.17 3.49
CA ALA A 777 -20.24 21.86 4.83
C ALA A 777 -21.78 21.79 4.89
N ALA A 778 -22.47 22.57 4.04
CA ALA A 778 -23.92 22.48 3.92
C ALA A 778 -24.40 21.12 3.39
N THR A 779 -23.55 20.37 2.68
CA THR A 779 -23.89 19.00 2.21
C THR A 779 -23.96 17.99 3.35
N VAL A 780 -23.45 18.32 4.54
CA VAL A 780 -23.49 17.43 5.72
C VAL A 780 -24.38 17.98 6.85
N GLY A 781 -25.26 18.93 6.55
CA GLY A 781 -26.25 19.43 7.52
C GLY A 781 -25.96 20.77 8.14
N LEU A 782 -24.90 21.46 7.72
CA LEU A 782 -24.64 22.84 8.13
C LEU A 782 -25.74 23.79 7.61
N PRO A 783 -26.58 24.41 8.46
CA PRO A 783 -27.61 25.33 7.99
C PRO A 783 -26.96 26.67 7.62
N LEU A 784 -26.87 27.02 6.34
CA LEU A 784 -26.27 28.29 5.93
C LEU A 784 -27.09 29.50 6.45
N THR A 785 -26.40 30.57 6.83
CA THR A 785 -27.00 31.89 7.02
C THR A 785 -27.20 32.61 5.67
N ASP A 786 -28.05 33.63 5.64
CA ASP A 786 -28.26 34.42 4.43
C ASP A 786 -27.00 35.20 3.99
N ALA A 787 -26.16 35.62 4.95
CA ALA A 787 -24.87 36.24 4.67
C ALA A 787 -23.89 35.25 3.99
N GLU A 788 -23.81 34.02 4.50
CA GLU A 788 -22.99 32.95 3.91
C GLU A 788 -23.49 32.54 2.52
N ALA A 789 -24.80 32.38 2.35
CA ALA A 789 -25.41 32.07 1.05
C ALA A 789 -25.15 33.16 0.01
N ARG A 790 -25.21 34.44 0.41
CA ARG A 790 -24.89 35.58 -0.46
C ARG A 790 -23.42 35.64 -0.84
N LEU A 791 -22.51 35.32 0.08
CA LEU A 791 -21.08 35.18 -0.21
C LEU A 791 -20.85 34.08 -1.25
N ILE A 792 -21.54 32.94 -1.13
CA ILE A 792 -21.47 31.85 -2.12
C ILE A 792 -21.93 32.35 -3.48
N GLN A 793 -23.10 33.01 -3.58
CA GLN A 793 -23.59 33.56 -4.85
C GLN A 793 -22.61 34.54 -5.48
N GLU A 794 -22.02 35.44 -4.69
CA GLU A 794 -21.05 36.42 -5.17
C GLU A 794 -19.80 35.74 -5.76
N GLN A 795 -19.16 34.87 -4.99
CA GLN A 795 -17.90 34.23 -5.40
C GLN A 795 -18.08 33.28 -6.59
N TYR A 796 -19.20 32.55 -6.64
CA TYR A 796 -19.52 31.67 -7.76
C TYR A 796 -19.94 32.47 -9.00
N THR A 797 -20.62 33.61 -8.88
CA THR A 797 -20.93 34.49 -10.02
C THR A 797 -19.66 35.07 -10.64
N THR A 798 -18.71 35.49 -9.79
CA THR A 798 -17.38 35.93 -10.22
C THR A 798 -16.65 34.82 -10.98
N ALA A 799 -16.67 33.59 -10.45
CA ALA A 799 -16.06 32.44 -11.10
C ALA A 799 -16.76 32.06 -12.42
N VAL A 800 -18.09 32.05 -12.48
CA VAL A 800 -18.88 31.87 -13.72
C VAL A 800 -18.42 32.85 -14.78
N THR A 801 -18.34 34.13 -14.43
CA THR A 801 -17.96 35.19 -15.38
C THR A 801 -16.55 34.97 -15.92
N HIS A 802 -15.60 34.65 -15.04
CA HIS A 802 -14.21 34.40 -15.39
C HIS A 802 -14.05 33.16 -16.28
N TYR A 803 -14.65 32.04 -15.88
CA TYR A 803 -14.51 30.75 -16.55
C TYR A 803 -15.32 30.62 -17.85
N SER A 804 -16.40 31.38 -17.99
CA SER A 804 -17.15 31.48 -19.26
C SER A 804 -16.31 32.08 -20.39
N ALA A 805 -15.26 32.86 -20.07
CA ALA A 805 -14.37 33.45 -21.06
C ALA A 805 -13.24 32.50 -21.52
N TRP A 806 -13.07 31.35 -20.88
CA TRP A 806 -11.98 30.43 -21.20
C TRP A 806 -12.28 29.63 -22.48
N ALA A 807 -11.44 29.78 -23.50
CA ALA A 807 -11.71 29.21 -24.82
C ALA A 807 -11.32 27.73 -24.99
N TYR A 808 -10.70 27.11 -23.99
CA TYR A 808 -10.08 25.79 -24.09
C TYR A 808 -10.87 24.68 -23.40
N TRP A 809 -12.18 24.88 -23.20
CA TRP A 809 -13.06 23.85 -22.63
C TRP A 809 -13.12 22.59 -23.51
N ASP A 810 -13.18 22.74 -24.84
CA ASP A 810 -12.96 21.67 -25.81
C ASP A 810 -11.63 21.89 -26.55
N PRO A 811 -10.55 21.19 -26.16
CA PRO A 811 -9.26 21.24 -26.86
C PRO A 811 -9.32 20.91 -28.35
N TRP A 812 -10.31 20.12 -28.80
CA TRP A 812 -10.46 19.70 -30.18
C TRP A 812 -11.24 20.70 -31.03
N ASP A 813 -11.84 21.73 -30.44
CA ASP A 813 -12.57 22.75 -31.20
C ASP A 813 -11.65 23.36 -32.29
N PRO A 814 -12.12 23.49 -33.55
CA PRO A 814 -11.30 24.03 -34.64
C PRO A 814 -10.76 25.44 -34.41
N SER A 815 -11.36 26.22 -33.51
CA SER A 815 -10.90 27.55 -33.11
C SER A 815 -9.70 27.52 -32.16
N VAL A 816 -9.46 26.40 -31.46
CA VAL A 816 -8.27 26.20 -30.62
C VAL A 816 -7.07 25.92 -31.52
N PRO A 817 -6.01 26.78 -31.50
CA PRO A 817 -4.85 26.61 -32.37
C PRO A 817 -3.97 25.42 -31.98
N ASP A 818 -3.19 24.92 -32.94
CA ASP A 818 -2.12 23.96 -32.67
C ASP A 818 -1.01 24.59 -31.81
N GLY A 819 -0.37 23.77 -30.97
CA GLY A 819 0.63 24.17 -29.99
C GLY A 819 0.30 23.71 -28.57
N GLU A 820 1.08 24.19 -27.61
CA GLU A 820 0.80 23.99 -26.18
C GLU A 820 -0.42 24.85 -25.79
N ILE A 821 -1.38 24.22 -25.11
CA ILE A 821 -2.62 24.87 -24.66
C ILE A 821 -2.79 24.69 -23.15
N PRO A 822 -3.47 25.62 -22.45
CA PRO A 822 -3.68 25.50 -21.01
C PRO A 822 -4.50 24.24 -20.67
N PHE A 823 -3.99 23.41 -19.74
CA PHE A 823 -4.70 22.20 -19.30
C PHE A 823 -5.96 22.52 -18.47
N ARG A 824 -5.99 23.63 -17.74
CA ARG A 824 -7.15 24.06 -16.93
C ARG A 824 -7.22 25.58 -16.91
N PRO A 825 -8.40 26.19 -16.64
CA PRO A 825 -8.48 27.63 -16.52
C PRO A 825 -7.69 28.10 -15.30
N ASP A 826 -6.97 29.22 -15.44
CA ASP A 826 -6.29 29.84 -14.30
C ASP A 826 -7.32 30.40 -13.32
N ARG A 827 -7.06 30.24 -12.02
CA ARG A 827 -7.87 30.84 -10.96
C ARG A 827 -7.62 32.34 -10.83
N ALA A 828 -6.46 32.84 -11.27
CA ALA A 828 -6.14 34.26 -11.23
C ALA A 828 -7.00 35.05 -12.22
N ILE A 829 -7.92 35.86 -11.68
CA ILE A 829 -8.71 36.83 -12.44
C ILE A 829 -7.86 38.07 -12.72
N SER A 830 -7.14 38.51 -11.68
CA SER A 830 -6.21 39.64 -11.70
C SER A 830 -5.04 39.38 -10.73
N PRO A 831 -4.03 40.25 -10.67
CA PRO A 831 -2.98 40.13 -9.67
C PRO A 831 -3.51 40.14 -8.22
N GLU A 832 -4.64 40.79 -7.98
CA GLU A 832 -5.24 40.97 -6.65
C GLU A 832 -6.51 40.12 -6.40
N GLU A 833 -6.93 39.29 -7.35
CA GLU A 833 -8.20 38.56 -7.26
C GLU A 833 -8.10 37.12 -7.76
N ARG A 834 -8.82 36.22 -7.10
CA ARG A 834 -8.90 34.79 -7.41
C ARG A 834 -10.36 34.37 -7.51
N ALA A 835 -10.69 33.54 -8.49
CA ALA A 835 -12.00 32.90 -8.62
C ALA A 835 -12.16 31.75 -7.60
N VAL A 836 -13.37 31.23 -7.40
CA VAL A 836 -13.57 29.87 -6.87
C VAL A 836 -12.85 28.88 -7.79
N ARG A 837 -12.33 27.76 -7.27
CA ARG A 837 -11.65 26.76 -8.12
C ARG A 837 -12.63 26.19 -9.13
N TRP A 838 -12.18 25.90 -10.34
CA TRP A 838 -13.06 25.39 -11.40
C TRP A 838 -13.65 24.02 -11.01
N GLU A 839 -12.94 23.19 -10.25
CA GLU A 839 -13.46 21.91 -9.75
C GLU A 839 -14.64 22.12 -8.77
N ASP A 840 -14.55 23.17 -7.96
CA ASP A 840 -15.54 23.51 -6.93
C ASP A 840 -16.81 24.14 -7.53
N MET A 841 -16.76 24.61 -8.79
CA MET A 841 -17.93 25.12 -9.49
C MET A 841 -19.10 24.14 -9.51
N SER A 842 -18.82 22.84 -9.37
CA SER A 842 -19.83 21.79 -9.39
C SER A 842 -20.49 21.53 -8.03
N PHE A 843 -19.97 22.06 -6.91
CA PHE A 843 -20.42 21.77 -5.53
C PHE A 843 -21.91 22.01 -5.26
N LEU A 844 -22.56 22.83 -6.08
CA LEU A 844 -24.01 23.08 -6.00
C LEU A 844 -24.82 21.81 -6.25
N LEU A 845 -24.30 20.85 -7.03
CA LEU A 845 -24.95 19.57 -7.28
C LEU A 845 -24.98 18.70 -6.02
N GLU A 846 -23.84 18.51 -5.34
CA GLU A 846 -23.77 17.77 -4.07
C GLU A 846 -24.61 18.46 -2.99
N TYR A 847 -24.61 19.80 -2.92
CA TYR A 847 -25.48 20.57 -2.03
C TYR A 847 -26.97 20.30 -2.30
N CYS A 848 -27.40 20.37 -3.55
CA CYS A 848 -28.80 20.20 -3.90
C CYS A 848 -29.30 18.77 -3.72
N TYR A 849 -28.45 17.77 -4.01
CA TYR A 849 -28.79 16.37 -3.89
C TYR A 849 -28.75 15.86 -2.45
N SER A 850 -27.91 16.44 -1.59
CA SER A 850 -27.66 15.86 -0.27
C SER A 850 -28.94 15.66 0.56
N PRO A 851 -29.18 14.43 1.07
CA PRO A 851 -30.30 14.17 1.98
C PRO A 851 -30.14 14.94 3.30
N PHE A 852 -28.92 15.31 3.65
CA PHE A 852 -28.61 16.02 4.89
C PHE A 852 -28.75 17.53 4.75
N ARG A 853 -29.06 18.07 3.56
CA ARG A 853 -29.26 19.50 3.36
C ARG A 853 -30.30 20.02 4.35
N ASN A 854 -29.85 20.91 5.23
CA ASN A 854 -30.66 21.32 6.36
C ASN A 854 -31.72 22.36 5.92
N PRO A 855 -33.03 22.10 6.09
CA PRO A 855 -34.09 23.01 5.67
C PRO A 855 -34.16 24.31 6.49
N ALA A 856 -33.45 24.40 7.62
CA ALA A 856 -33.31 25.64 8.38
C ALA A 856 -32.26 26.59 7.78
N GLY A 857 -31.45 26.14 6.82
CA GLY A 857 -30.46 26.96 6.13
C GLY A 857 -31.06 27.81 5.00
N ALA A 858 -30.38 28.91 4.68
CA ALA A 858 -30.72 29.75 3.54
C ALA A 858 -30.61 28.99 2.23
N GLN A 859 -31.54 29.25 1.31
CA GLN A 859 -31.54 28.68 -0.03
C GLN A 859 -30.55 29.44 -0.92
N VAL A 860 -29.52 28.75 -1.40
CA VAL A 860 -28.48 29.35 -2.26
C VAL A 860 -28.91 29.39 -3.72
N VAL A 861 -29.59 28.34 -4.20
CA VAL A 861 -29.99 28.10 -5.60
C VAL A 861 -31.35 27.43 -5.67
N ASP A 862 -31.99 27.44 -6.83
CA ASP A 862 -33.11 26.57 -7.14
C ASP A 862 -32.59 25.16 -7.47
N CYS A 863 -32.77 24.24 -6.53
CA CYS A 863 -32.23 22.88 -6.67
C CYS A 863 -32.99 22.01 -7.66
N ASP A 864 -34.24 22.31 -7.94
CA ASP A 864 -35.02 21.58 -8.95
C ASP A 864 -34.46 21.88 -10.36
N VAL A 865 -33.93 23.09 -10.57
CA VAL A 865 -33.26 23.48 -11.82
C VAL A 865 -31.81 22.97 -11.86
N ILE A 866 -31.07 23.09 -10.76
CA ILE A 866 -29.65 22.67 -10.70
C ILE A 866 -29.49 21.16 -10.96
N LEU A 867 -30.42 20.33 -10.47
CA LEU A 867 -30.36 18.87 -10.62
C LEU A 867 -31.01 18.34 -11.91
N ASP A 868 -31.54 19.21 -12.77
CA ASP A 868 -32.21 18.82 -14.01
C ASP A 868 -31.53 19.46 -15.24
N PRO A 869 -30.64 18.71 -15.93
CA PRO A 869 -29.96 19.20 -17.12
C PRO A 869 -30.90 19.62 -18.27
N GLU A 870 -32.16 19.16 -18.31
CA GLU A 870 -33.12 19.60 -19.33
C GLU A 870 -33.56 21.05 -19.14
N GLN A 871 -33.35 21.61 -17.93
CA GLN A 871 -33.69 22.99 -17.59
C GLN A 871 -32.51 23.97 -17.68
N TRP A 872 -31.31 23.50 -18.06
CA TRP A 872 -30.09 24.32 -18.08
C TRP A 872 -29.98 25.30 -19.25
#